data_AF-A0A919G6K8-F1
#
_entry.id   AF-A0A919G6K8-F1
#
_cell.length_a   1.000
_cell.length_b   1.000
_cell.length_c   1.000
_cell.angle_alpha   90.00
_cell.angle_beta   90.00
_cell.angle_gamma   90.00
#
_symmetry.space_group_name_H-M   'P 1'
#
loop_
_entity.id
_entity.type
_entity.pdbx_description
1 polymer ?
#
loop_
_entity_poly.entity_id
_entity_poly.type
_entity_poly.pdbx_seq_one_letter_code
_entity_poly.pdbx_strand_id
1 'polypeptide(L)'
;MMPDFIPVCHAGGNAPNTKSTGGDASSTRGTAREEPKAFASAVRLEPLRLDEPMRLRLREAVHTTLRVPATANLNDTDHLLRIVTLAKAERARTYATTSAAPELGRWLGVSASAIHQSLSRQRTASTLVTRQRFRHSGTVQGLFVGVPEQIAALRAGDSQHPLALDKPALATLLRLVEGLFAPGWHHRDGSRTPMGLLAPRTGRGAPTDRLALLLLVLEARPDGRVRLCSGRVGRRGRAAATLARLLGNGCTPAGAAGILQRLQAAGVIQLVRKETGSRLRQQGGILVPAVAEDWESLQSARRRSASSQRDTAVAAGRPRTRAAGAASQVAGPTEAPSAEFAENVATDSLHASHASHLRTTGPADVSLGVSGEAEIGVPTVAGGTCTHARNPDLGPTHRMPAFAPSARRPSRATLPQLSMSRVAYQVLAEAAALLPLMTTWEQREAARAAGAAVRDVAGDVGRVVRRLRFRLASAASVESPYGWLVRIGLRRSSECGRIECESAVDVVTGRKCVPCQYLVEGATSRSQRRANPVEELPDAAAEGTGVQERRLHDLAMRRAEALAAAERDEAQHRLRQVTEGPEREAREASAEAARLAVPCEDCQEPQSAGLCLRCASRRGTRAAIVETVNLRLAVTTPTCWDDVRAVVDRVNAEITGQLIEARHPGADRYMIAASDRVNAETYRDQAHQRALEHWALSATANEEAELVSAAELRRTHGYETRSDAEKAAFEAGERARLAAASKLLEQRLRFVRSLRQPHATTLRSPHRGLQECS
;
A
#
# COMPACT_ATOMS: atom_id res chain seq x y z
N MET A 1 50.86 -4.18 66.19
CA MET A 1 51.57 -2.96 65.79
C MET A 1 50.54 -1.93 65.41
N MET A 2 50.52 -0.78 66.11
CA MET A 2 49.97 0.50 65.64
C MET A 2 50.99 1.15 64.66
N PRO A 3 50.77 2.32 64.03
CA PRO A 3 49.80 3.41 64.30
C PRO A 3 48.96 3.85 63.05
N ASP A 4 48.00 4.82 63.06
CA ASP A 4 47.36 5.58 64.15
C ASP A 4 46.03 6.30 63.79
N PHE A 5 45.36 6.79 64.84
CA PHE A 5 44.46 7.96 65.01
C PHE A 5 43.13 8.21 64.22
N ILE A 6 42.12 8.48 65.05
CA ILE A 6 40.80 9.15 64.88
C ILE A 6 40.94 10.63 65.39
N PRO A 7 39.91 11.49 65.63
CA PRO A 7 38.45 11.46 65.39
C PRO A 7 38.03 12.51 64.29
N VAL A 8 36.93 13.30 64.23
CA VAL A 8 35.84 13.77 65.12
C VAL A 8 34.48 13.88 64.41
N CYS A 9 33.43 13.95 65.22
CA CYS A 9 31.99 13.84 64.95
C CYS A 9 31.19 15.17 64.95
N HIS A 10 29.98 15.09 64.36
CA HIS A 10 28.68 15.67 64.81
C HIS A 10 28.28 17.16 64.64
N ALA A 11 26.94 17.30 64.54
CA ALA A 11 26.06 18.49 64.57
C ALA A 11 26.17 19.49 63.38
N GLY A 12 25.09 20.12 62.92
CA GLY A 12 23.65 19.94 63.23
C GLY A 12 22.82 21.19 62.90
N GLY A 13 21.50 21.06 62.69
CA GLY A 13 20.56 22.21 62.73
C GLY A 13 19.69 22.46 61.48
N ASN A 14 18.37 22.24 61.66
CA ASN A 14 17.23 23.10 61.32
C ASN A 14 17.16 23.85 59.96
N ALA A 15 16.08 23.59 59.22
CA ALA A 15 15.43 24.59 58.37
C ALA A 15 14.70 25.65 59.23
N PRO A 16 14.32 26.83 58.68
CA PRO A 16 12.94 26.91 58.20
C PRO A 16 12.67 27.80 56.95
N ASN A 17 11.76 27.29 56.12
CA ASN A 17 10.72 27.97 55.35
C ASN A 17 10.48 29.49 55.58
N THR A 18 10.51 30.30 54.50
CA THR A 18 9.85 31.63 54.42
C THR A 18 9.20 31.86 53.05
N LYS A 19 8.05 32.56 53.01
CA LYS A 19 7.37 33.03 51.78
C LYS A 19 7.53 34.54 51.61
N SER A 20 7.80 35.00 50.38
CA SER A 20 7.49 36.34 49.87
C SER A 20 7.62 36.29 48.32
N THR A 21 6.72 36.72 47.42
CA THR A 21 5.71 37.80 47.32
C THR A 21 6.18 39.18 46.83
N GLY A 22 6.53 39.26 45.54
CA GLY A 22 6.24 40.42 44.67
C GLY A 22 7.14 41.66 44.81
N GLY A 23 7.12 42.50 43.77
CA GLY A 23 7.82 43.80 43.73
C GLY A 23 8.49 44.08 42.38
N ASP A 24 7.91 44.99 41.60
CA ASP A 24 8.42 45.44 40.30
C ASP A 24 9.72 46.26 40.40
N ALA A 25 10.55 46.24 39.33
CA ALA A 25 10.87 47.46 38.57
C ALA A 25 11.81 47.25 37.35
N SER A 26 11.37 47.77 36.21
CA SER A 26 12.14 48.57 35.23
C SER A 26 13.56 48.16 34.76
N SER A 27 13.61 47.84 33.46
CA SER A 27 14.57 48.38 32.48
C SER A 27 16.07 48.04 32.57
N THR A 28 16.54 47.28 31.57
CA THR A 28 17.62 47.78 30.68
C THR A 28 17.54 47.13 29.30
N ARG A 29 18.11 47.80 28.27
CA ARG A 29 18.14 47.29 26.89
C ARG A 29 19.37 46.41 26.66
N GLY A 30 19.15 45.16 26.23
CA GLY A 30 20.21 44.25 25.79
C GLY A 30 19.85 43.59 24.46
N THR A 31 20.19 44.21 23.33
CA THR A 31 19.89 43.68 21.99
C THR A 31 20.88 42.58 21.58
N ALA A 32 20.78 41.41 22.23
CA ALA A 32 21.46 40.20 21.79
C ALA A 32 20.81 39.69 20.49
N ARG A 33 21.51 39.89 19.37
CA ARG A 33 21.10 39.44 18.04
C ARG A 33 21.46 37.96 17.87
N GLU A 34 20.64 37.06 18.43
CA GLU A 34 20.85 35.62 18.25
C GLU A 34 20.84 35.24 16.77
N GLU A 35 21.93 34.65 16.32
CA GLU A 35 22.05 34.13 14.96
C GLU A 35 21.26 32.82 14.82
N PRO A 36 20.51 32.62 13.72
CA PRO A 36 19.80 31.37 13.50
C PRO A 36 20.79 30.24 13.22
N LYS A 37 21.10 29.44 14.25
CA LYS A 37 21.98 28.26 14.15
C LYS A 37 21.58 27.38 12.96
N ALA A 38 22.52 27.17 12.04
CA ALA A 38 22.29 26.43 10.81
C ALA A 38 22.12 24.92 11.07
N PHE A 39 20.88 24.48 11.31
CA PHE A 39 20.52 23.06 11.40
C PHE A 39 20.47 22.39 10.01
N ALA A 40 21.64 22.25 9.39
CA ALA A 40 21.85 21.55 8.13
C ALA A 40 22.85 20.39 8.29
N SER A 41 22.51 19.42 9.16
CA SER A 41 23.24 18.15 9.25
C SER A 41 22.68 17.16 8.23
N ALA A 42 23.54 16.65 7.35
CA ALA A 42 23.12 16.01 6.10
C ALA A 42 22.56 14.59 6.27
N VAL A 43 21.24 14.48 6.50
CA VAL A 43 20.48 13.26 6.19
C VAL A 43 20.19 13.26 4.69
N ARG A 44 20.81 12.34 3.92
CA ARG A 44 20.57 12.23 2.47
C ARG A 44 19.15 11.70 2.21
N LEU A 45 18.28 12.52 1.62
CA LEU A 45 16.86 12.21 1.43
C LEU A 45 16.57 11.63 0.03
N GLU A 46 17.24 10.52 -0.29
CA GLU A 46 16.93 9.70 -1.47
C GLU A 46 15.42 9.50 -1.78
N PRO A 47 14.49 9.35 -0.80
CA PRO A 47 13.03 9.48 -1.00
C PRO A 47 12.50 10.65 -1.85
N LEU A 48 13.22 11.77 -1.97
CA LEU A 48 12.80 12.94 -2.76
C LEU A 48 13.09 12.81 -4.26
N ARG A 49 13.88 11.80 -4.65
CA ARG A 49 14.32 11.52 -6.03
C ARG A 49 13.24 10.84 -6.87
N LEU A 50 12.05 11.44 -6.92
CA LEU A 50 10.97 11.01 -7.82
C LEU A 50 11.32 11.39 -9.26
N ASP A 51 11.34 10.41 -10.17
CA ASP A 51 11.26 10.67 -11.61
C ASP A 51 9.91 11.31 -11.99
N GLU A 52 9.81 11.91 -13.19
CA GLU A 52 8.59 12.63 -13.59
C GLU A 52 7.35 11.70 -13.69
N PRO A 53 7.42 10.44 -14.20
CA PRO A 53 6.29 9.50 -14.17
C PRO A 53 5.80 9.16 -12.75
N MET A 54 6.69 8.80 -11.83
CA MET A 54 6.34 8.49 -10.44
C MET A 54 5.84 9.73 -9.70
N ARG A 55 6.45 10.90 -9.93
CA ARG A 55 5.98 12.19 -9.40
C ARG A 55 4.57 12.51 -9.87
N LEU A 56 4.28 12.32 -11.17
CA LEU A 56 2.95 12.48 -11.74
C LEU A 56 1.95 11.52 -11.08
N ARG A 57 2.27 10.22 -11.02
CA ARG A 57 1.41 9.17 -10.45
C ARG A 57 1.09 9.42 -8.98
N LEU A 58 2.09 9.77 -8.17
CA LEU A 58 1.88 10.09 -6.74
C LEU A 58 1.11 11.40 -6.54
N ARG A 59 1.36 12.40 -7.38
CA ARG A 59 0.59 13.66 -7.39
C ARG A 59 -0.89 13.42 -7.70
N GLU A 60 -1.19 12.60 -8.70
CA GLU A 60 -2.57 12.24 -9.05
C GLU A 60 -3.25 11.40 -7.96
N ALA A 61 -2.55 10.45 -7.35
CA ALA A 61 -3.08 9.66 -6.24
C ALA A 61 -3.40 10.53 -5.01
N VAL A 62 -2.52 11.48 -4.66
CA VAL A 62 -2.73 12.42 -3.54
C VAL A 62 -3.88 13.39 -3.85
N HIS A 63 -3.90 14.04 -5.03
CA HIS A 63 -5.01 14.92 -5.40
C HIS A 63 -6.35 14.17 -5.48
N THR A 64 -6.39 12.95 -6.01
CA THR A 64 -7.59 12.11 -6.03
C THR A 64 -8.03 11.73 -4.61
N THR A 65 -7.10 11.45 -3.69
CA THR A 65 -7.41 11.15 -2.28
C THR A 65 -8.07 12.34 -1.55
N LEU A 66 -7.70 13.56 -1.93
CA LEU A 66 -8.21 14.83 -1.38
C LEU A 66 -9.53 15.29 -2.00
N ARG A 67 -9.75 15.03 -3.29
CA ARG A 67 -10.88 15.54 -4.10
C ARG A 67 -12.11 14.63 -4.16
N VAL A 68 -12.16 13.56 -3.36
CA VAL A 68 -13.37 12.71 -3.28
C VAL A 68 -14.55 13.54 -2.76
N PRO A 69 -15.77 13.44 -3.31
CA PRO A 69 -16.92 14.23 -2.82
C PRO A 69 -17.18 14.06 -1.31
N ALA A 70 -16.98 12.85 -0.78
CA ALA A 70 -17.11 12.54 0.65
C ALA A 70 -16.03 13.22 1.54
N THR A 71 -14.95 13.75 0.98
CA THR A 71 -13.88 14.44 1.72
C THR A 71 -14.00 15.96 1.72
N ALA A 72 -15.03 16.55 1.07
CA ALA A 72 -15.19 18.00 0.93
C ALA A 72 -15.35 18.76 2.26
N ASN A 73 -15.98 18.13 3.27
CA ASN A 73 -16.21 18.71 4.60
C ASN A 73 -15.16 18.27 5.65
N LEU A 74 -14.07 17.62 5.22
CA LEU A 74 -12.98 17.22 6.10
C LEU A 74 -11.92 18.33 6.21
N ASN A 75 -11.20 18.35 7.34
CA ASN A 75 -10.08 19.26 7.56
C ASN A 75 -8.73 18.59 7.26
N ASP A 76 -7.66 19.38 7.18
CA ASP A 76 -6.29 18.93 6.88
C ASP A 76 -5.78 17.76 7.74
N THR A 77 -6.25 17.64 8.99
CA THR A 77 -5.90 16.51 9.88
C THR A 77 -6.52 15.22 9.36
N ASP A 78 -7.77 15.29 8.93
CA ASP A 78 -8.53 14.16 8.42
C ASP A 78 -8.00 13.76 7.03
N HIS A 79 -7.69 14.73 6.16
CA HIS A 79 -7.04 14.53 4.87
C HIS A 79 -5.64 13.93 4.98
N LEU A 80 -4.78 14.45 5.86
CA LEU A 80 -3.44 13.90 6.06
C LEU A 80 -3.50 12.49 6.65
N LEU A 81 -4.50 12.18 7.49
CA LEU A 81 -4.70 10.82 8.00
C LEU A 81 -5.07 9.83 6.88
N ARG A 82 -5.87 10.25 5.88
CA ARG A 82 -6.12 9.44 4.67
C ARG A 82 -4.83 9.18 3.88
N ILE A 83 -4.00 10.21 3.67
CA ILE A 83 -2.75 10.07 2.92
C ILE A 83 -1.75 9.15 3.66
N VAL A 84 -1.60 9.28 4.98
CA VAL A 84 -0.74 8.38 5.78
C VAL A 84 -1.29 6.95 5.78
N THR A 85 -2.62 6.77 5.80
CA THR A 85 -3.25 5.45 5.65
C THR A 85 -2.98 4.85 4.27
N LEU A 86 -3.12 5.65 3.20
CA LEU A 86 -2.86 5.27 1.81
C LEU A 86 -1.40 4.82 1.61
N ALA A 87 -0.46 5.60 2.13
CA ALA A 87 0.98 5.34 2.06
C ALA A 87 1.40 4.08 2.83
N LYS A 88 0.78 3.82 3.99
CA LYS A 88 1.07 2.64 4.81
C LYS A 88 0.24 1.39 4.45
N ALA A 89 -0.48 1.38 3.32
CA ALA A 89 -1.36 0.28 2.93
C ALA A 89 -0.59 -1.01 2.57
N GLU A 90 -0.86 -2.11 3.27
CA GLU A 90 -0.22 -3.41 3.01
C GLU A 90 -1.05 -4.23 2.02
N ARG A 91 -0.51 -4.53 0.82
CA ARG A 91 -1.17 -5.41 -0.17
C ARG A 91 -1.50 -6.79 0.39
N ALA A 92 -0.64 -7.34 1.26
CA ALA A 92 -0.86 -8.60 1.97
C ALA A 92 -1.97 -8.54 3.04
N ARG A 93 -2.52 -7.35 3.35
CA ARG A 93 -3.61 -7.15 4.31
C ARG A 93 -4.79 -6.41 3.68
N THR A 94 -5.10 -6.79 2.43
CA THR A 94 -6.25 -6.27 1.67
C THR A 94 -6.20 -4.75 1.45
N TYR A 95 -4.98 -4.19 1.35
CA TYR A 95 -4.72 -2.75 1.20
C TYR A 95 -5.14 -1.88 2.40
N ALA A 96 -5.18 -2.47 3.61
CA ALA A 96 -5.25 -1.74 4.87
C ALA A 96 -3.88 -1.64 5.53
N THR A 97 -3.70 -0.67 6.41
CA THR A 97 -2.55 -0.56 7.32
C THR A 97 -2.88 -1.05 8.73
N THR A 98 -1.86 -1.39 9.53
CA THR A 98 -2.04 -1.52 11.00
C THR A 98 -1.16 -0.55 11.75
N SER A 99 -1.79 0.35 12.51
CA SER A 99 -1.13 1.34 13.37
C SER A 99 -1.91 1.57 14.66
N ALA A 100 -1.27 2.18 15.66
CA ALA A 100 -1.94 2.63 16.87
C ALA A 100 -2.32 4.12 16.77
N ALA A 101 -3.38 4.57 17.46
CA ALA A 101 -3.77 5.99 17.45
C ALA A 101 -2.65 6.95 17.95
N PRO A 102 -1.82 6.60 18.95
CA PRO A 102 -0.63 7.40 19.30
C PRO A 102 0.43 7.44 18.20
N GLU A 103 0.60 6.36 17.43
CA GLU A 103 1.57 6.30 16.32
C GLU A 103 1.12 7.22 15.17
N LEU A 104 -0.16 7.13 14.78
CA LEU A 104 -0.79 8.05 13.82
C LEU A 104 -0.74 9.50 14.32
N GLY A 105 -0.80 9.72 15.63
CA GLY A 105 -0.59 11.03 16.25
C GLY A 105 0.79 11.60 15.94
N ARG A 106 1.85 10.79 16.10
CA ARG A 106 3.23 11.19 15.75
C ARG A 106 3.41 11.43 14.24
N TRP A 107 2.76 10.64 13.38
CA TRP A 107 2.75 10.88 11.92
C TRP A 107 2.11 12.22 11.52
N LEU A 108 1.12 12.70 12.27
CA LEU A 108 0.41 13.96 11.98
C LEU A 108 0.86 15.15 12.83
N GLY A 109 1.69 14.93 13.86
CA GLY A 109 2.11 15.95 14.82
C GLY A 109 1.04 16.32 15.85
N VAL A 110 0.08 15.44 16.13
CA VAL A 110 -1.09 15.69 17.02
C VAL A 110 -1.24 14.62 18.09
N SER A 111 -2.07 14.89 19.11
CA SER A 111 -2.33 13.93 20.20
C SER A 111 -3.17 12.73 19.72
N ALA A 112 -3.05 11.59 20.43
CA ALA A 112 -3.89 10.42 20.16
C ALA A 112 -5.40 10.74 20.26
N SER A 113 -5.80 11.67 21.14
CA SER A 113 -7.20 12.14 21.25
C SER A 113 -7.68 12.82 19.96
N ALA A 114 -6.86 13.69 19.36
CA ALA A 114 -7.18 14.30 18.07
C ALA A 114 -7.32 13.27 16.93
N ILE A 115 -6.51 12.20 16.96
CA ILE A 115 -6.67 11.05 16.05
C ILE A 115 -7.98 10.29 16.32
N HIS A 116 -8.35 10.04 17.58
CA HIS A 116 -9.62 9.38 17.89
C HIS A 116 -10.83 10.20 17.41
N GLN A 117 -10.79 11.53 17.55
CA GLN A 117 -11.80 12.43 16.98
C GLN A 117 -11.83 12.38 15.44
N SER A 118 -10.66 12.40 14.79
CA SER A 118 -10.52 12.26 13.33
C SER A 118 -11.11 10.95 12.81
N LEU A 119 -10.70 9.83 13.41
CA LEU A 119 -11.22 8.50 13.10
C LEU A 119 -12.72 8.36 13.41
N SER A 120 -13.29 9.20 14.29
CA SER A 120 -14.74 9.26 14.49
C SER A 120 -15.43 9.99 13.35
N ARG A 121 -15.00 11.21 13.01
CA ARG A 121 -15.55 11.97 11.86
C ARG A 121 -15.47 11.18 10.55
N GLN A 122 -14.32 10.56 10.28
CA GLN A 122 -14.09 9.82 9.03
C GLN A 122 -14.82 8.47 8.95
N ARG A 123 -15.21 7.88 10.10
CA ARG A 123 -16.16 6.76 10.10
C ARG A 123 -17.57 7.23 9.74
N THR A 124 -18.05 8.34 10.33
CA THR A 124 -19.38 8.90 10.01
C THR A 124 -19.46 9.36 8.55
N ALA A 125 -18.41 10.03 8.04
CA ALA A 125 -18.30 10.40 6.63
C ALA A 125 -18.00 9.20 5.70
N SER A 126 -17.79 7.99 6.24
CA SER A 126 -17.43 6.76 5.52
C SER A 126 -16.17 6.87 4.64
N THR A 127 -15.26 7.78 4.99
CA THR A 127 -14.00 8.07 4.30
C THR A 127 -12.79 7.30 4.86
N LEU A 128 -12.94 6.63 6.00
CA LEU A 128 -12.01 5.60 6.48
C LEU A 128 -12.78 4.41 7.07
N VAL A 129 -12.37 3.20 6.69
CA VAL A 129 -12.75 1.98 7.41
C VAL A 129 -11.74 1.74 8.55
N THR A 130 -12.24 1.38 9.73
CA THR A 130 -11.38 1.07 10.90
C THR A 130 -11.87 -0.20 11.59
N ARG A 131 -10.95 -1.04 12.06
CA ARG A 131 -11.26 -2.24 12.84
C ARG A 131 -10.25 -2.40 13.97
N GLN A 132 -10.72 -2.59 15.20
CA GLN A 132 -9.85 -2.84 16.36
C GLN A 132 -9.15 -4.21 16.23
N ARG A 133 -7.84 -4.24 16.54
CA ARG A 133 -7.04 -5.46 16.71
C ARG A 133 -6.81 -5.67 18.20
N PHE A 134 -7.05 -6.88 18.69
CA PHE A 134 -6.84 -7.25 20.09
C PHE A 134 -5.63 -8.18 20.25
N ARG A 135 -5.00 -8.17 21.42
CA ARG A 135 -4.09 -9.24 21.87
C ARG A 135 -4.91 -10.48 22.26
N HIS A 136 -4.23 -11.61 22.45
CA HIS A 136 -4.85 -12.81 23.04
C HIS A 136 -5.44 -12.52 24.43
N SER A 137 -4.79 -11.66 25.22
CA SER A 137 -5.26 -11.14 26.51
C SER A 137 -6.41 -10.11 26.43
N GLY A 138 -7.21 -10.10 25.36
CA GLY A 138 -8.38 -9.24 25.19
C GLY A 138 -8.14 -7.72 25.05
N THR A 139 -6.91 -7.21 25.26
CA THR A 139 -6.60 -5.77 25.20
C THR A 139 -6.37 -5.26 23.77
N VAL A 140 -6.76 -4.03 23.47
CA VAL A 140 -6.58 -3.44 22.13
C VAL A 140 -5.09 -3.25 21.83
N GLN A 141 -4.59 -3.97 20.83
CA GLN A 141 -3.20 -3.93 20.37
C GLN A 141 -2.96 -2.88 19.27
N GLY A 142 -4.02 -2.39 18.62
CA GLY A 142 -3.94 -1.40 17.54
C GLY A 142 -5.20 -1.34 16.70
N LEU A 143 -5.12 -0.63 15.57
CA LEU A 143 -6.20 -0.44 14.62
C LEU A 143 -5.75 -0.91 13.23
N PHE A 144 -6.57 -1.71 12.57
CA PHE A 144 -6.58 -1.75 11.11
C PHE A 144 -7.28 -0.47 10.61
N VAL A 145 -6.70 0.21 9.64
CA VAL A 145 -7.26 1.41 9.00
C VAL A 145 -7.07 1.31 7.49
N GLY A 146 -8.06 1.71 6.69
CA GLY A 146 -7.99 1.64 5.23
C GLY A 146 -8.81 2.72 4.53
N VAL A 147 -8.36 3.12 3.35
CA VAL A 147 -9.03 4.10 2.47
C VAL A 147 -10.00 3.35 1.55
N PRO A 148 -11.34 3.50 1.68
CA PRO A 148 -12.30 2.68 0.94
C PRO A 148 -12.17 2.75 -0.57
N GLU A 149 -11.80 3.91 -1.10
CA GLU A 149 -11.67 4.18 -2.54
C GLU A 149 -10.41 3.51 -3.12
N GLN A 150 -9.32 3.44 -2.34
CA GLN A 150 -8.11 2.67 -2.68
C GLN A 150 -8.40 1.16 -2.70
N ILE A 151 -9.10 0.66 -1.68
CA ILE A 151 -9.49 -0.76 -1.58
C ILE A 151 -10.42 -1.14 -2.74
N ALA A 152 -11.34 -0.26 -3.14
CA ALA A 152 -12.22 -0.47 -4.28
C ALA A 152 -11.43 -0.52 -5.61
N ALA A 153 -10.57 0.47 -5.87
CA ALA A 153 -9.75 0.51 -7.08
C ALA A 153 -8.85 -0.73 -7.23
N LEU A 154 -8.14 -1.10 -6.17
CA LEU A 154 -7.23 -2.26 -6.17
C LEU A 154 -7.95 -3.62 -6.14
N ARG A 155 -9.26 -3.65 -5.83
CA ARG A 155 -10.13 -4.82 -6.05
C ARG A 155 -10.74 -4.86 -7.45
N ALA A 156 -10.90 -3.72 -8.12
CA ALA A 156 -11.41 -3.63 -9.49
C ALA A 156 -10.39 -4.06 -10.56
N GLY A 157 -9.09 -4.07 -10.22
CA GLY A 157 -8.00 -4.47 -11.13
C GLY A 157 -7.58 -3.39 -12.14
N ASP A 158 -8.26 -2.25 -12.17
CA ASP A 158 -7.90 -1.10 -13.00
C ASP A 158 -6.57 -0.50 -12.53
N SER A 159 -5.51 -0.75 -13.30
CA SER A 159 -4.17 -0.22 -13.06
C SER A 159 -4.05 1.27 -13.42
N GLN A 160 -4.95 1.82 -14.24
CA GLN A 160 -4.93 3.23 -14.64
C GLN A 160 -5.52 4.13 -13.54
N HIS A 161 -6.53 3.65 -12.80
CA HIS A 161 -7.16 4.40 -11.71
C HIS A 161 -6.12 5.01 -10.73
N PRO A 162 -6.13 6.33 -10.43
CA PRO A 162 -5.06 6.97 -9.66
C PRO A 162 -4.78 6.39 -8.27
N LEU A 163 -5.79 5.83 -7.59
CA LEU A 163 -5.62 5.18 -6.28
C LEU A 163 -5.15 3.72 -6.38
N ALA A 164 -5.06 3.15 -7.58
CA ALA A 164 -4.47 1.83 -7.81
C ALA A 164 -2.94 1.93 -7.85
N LEU A 165 -2.36 2.24 -6.69
CA LEU A 165 -0.92 2.26 -6.50
C LEU A 165 -0.38 0.83 -6.40
N ASP A 166 0.65 0.53 -7.18
CA ASP A 166 1.35 -0.75 -7.17
C ASP A 166 2.36 -0.83 -6.01
N LYS A 167 3.10 -1.94 -5.91
CA LYS A 167 4.08 -2.14 -4.83
C LYS A 167 5.21 -1.09 -4.87
N PRO A 168 5.85 -0.79 -6.03
CA PRO A 168 6.72 0.36 -6.20
C PRO A 168 6.12 1.69 -5.74
N ALA A 169 4.97 2.12 -6.25
CA ALA A 169 4.42 3.43 -5.94
C ALA A 169 3.98 3.58 -4.49
N LEU A 170 3.45 2.52 -3.86
CA LEU A 170 3.17 2.51 -2.41
C LEU A 170 4.46 2.64 -1.59
N ALA A 171 5.53 1.92 -1.96
CA ALA A 171 6.82 2.03 -1.30
C ALA A 171 7.43 3.43 -1.45
N THR A 172 7.40 4.01 -2.65
CA THR A 172 7.89 5.36 -2.90
C THR A 172 7.07 6.42 -2.16
N LEU A 173 5.74 6.30 -2.13
CA LEU A 173 4.88 7.20 -1.36
C LEU A 173 5.16 7.11 0.14
N LEU A 174 5.37 5.90 0.68
CA LEU A 174 5.74 5.71 2.07
C LEU A 174 7.10 6.33 2.37
N ARG A 175 8.12 6.10 1.54
CA ARG A 175 9.46 6.68 1.72
C ARG A 175 9.45 8.22 1.61
N LEU A 176 8.68 8.78 0.68
CA LEU A 176 8.44 10.22 0.57
C LEU A 176 7.81 10.78 1.86
N VAL A 177 6.73 10.17 2.33
CA VAL A 177 6.00 10.56 3.55
C VAL A 177 6.87 10.36 4.82
N GLU A 178 7.76 9.36 4.83
CA GLU A 178 8.79 9.22 5.87
C GLU A 178 9.77 10.40 5.88
N GLY A 179 10.44 10.67 4.75
CA GLY A 179 11.43 11.74 4.63
C GLY A 179 10.87 13.14 4.90
N LEU A 180 9.57 13.36 4.64
CA LEU A 180 8.93 14.64 4.91
C LEU A 180 8.47 14.81 6.36
N PHE A 181 7.91 13.78 7.03
CA PHE A 181 7.36 13.95 8.38
C PHE A 181 7.15 12.68 9.24
N ALA A 182 7.82 11.55 8.97
CA ALA A 182 7.84 10.46 9.95
C ALA A 182 8.60 10.90 11.23
N PRO A 183 8.12 10.53 12.43
CA PRO A 183 8.82 10.79 13.70
C PRO A 183 10.14 10.01 13.89
N GLY A 184 10.65 9.35 12.85
CA GLY A 184 11.74 8.37 12.93
C GLY A 184 11.31 7.03 13.53
N TRP A 185 12.02 5.96 13.20
CA TRP A 185 11.78 4.62 13.73
C TRP A 185 13.10 3.89 14.00
N HIS A 186 13.17 3.16 15.10
CA HIS A 186 14.09 2.04 15.27
C HIS A 186 13.37 0.76 14.84
N HIS A 187 13.92 0.06 13.87
CA HIS A 187 13.38 -1.20 13.36
C HIS A 187 13.95 -2.39 14.15
N ARG A 188 13.29 -3.55 14.06
CA ARG A 188 13.70 -4.76 14.82
C ARG A 188 15.01 -5.39 14.35
N ASP A 189 15.42 -5.08 13.13
CA ASP A 189 16.72 -5.43 12.54
C ASP A 189 17.85 -4.46 12.96
N GLY A 190 17.54 -3.49 13.84
CA GLY A 190 18.48 -2.45 14.29
C GLY A 190 18.64 -1.29 13.31
N SER A 191 18.08 -1.37 12.10
CA SER A 191 18.10 -0.26 11.15
C SER A 191 17.26 0.92 11.66
N ARG A 192 17.54 2.12 11.14
CA ARG A 192 16.91 3.36 11.60
C ARG A 192 16.34 4.14 10.41
N THR A 193 15.02 4.38 10.40
CA THR A 193 14.48 5.46 9.56
C THR A 193 14.75 6.78 10.32
N PRO A 194 15.45 7.76 9.73
CA PRO A 194 15.68 9.06 10.35
C PRO A 194 14.37 9.84 10.54
N MET A 195 14.39 10.88 11.36
CA MET A 195 13.27 11.81 11.47
C MET A 195 13.10 12.60 10.16
N GLY A 196 11.88 12.71 9.66
CA GLY A 196 11.55 13.53 8.50
C GLY A 196 11.60 15.03 8.78
N LEU A 197 11.67 15.85 7.73
CA LEU A 197 11.87 17.31 7.80
C LEU A 197 10.92 18.06 8.77
N LEU A 198 9.65 17.67 8.84
CA LEU A 198 8.64 18.24 9.75
C LEU A 198 8.27 17.32 10.93
N ALA A 199 9.09 16.32 11.24
CA ALA A 199 8.89 15.44 12.39
C ALA A 199 8.79 16.19 13.74
N PRO A 200 9.64 17.20 14.05
CA PRO A 200 9.56 17.94 15.31
C PRO A 200 8.36 18.89 15.37
N ARG A 201 7.72 19.20 14.22
CA ARG A 201 6.59 20.12 14.15
C ARG A 201 5.33 19.44 14.67
N THR A 202 4.97 19.72 15.92
CA THR A 202 3.76 19.25 16.60
C THR A 202 2.78 20.39 16.92
N GLY A 203 1.55 20.04 17.32
CA GLY A 203 0.53 20.98 17.79
C GLY A 203 -0.37 21.56 16.70
N ARG A 204 -1.04 22.68 17.00
CA ARG A 204 -2.03 23.30 16.10
C ARG A 204 -1.41 23.65 14.75
N GLY A 205 -2.05 23.22 13.66
CA GLY A 205 -1.58 23.41 12.28
C GLY A 205 -0.42 22.50 11.83
N ALA A 206 0.07 21.58 12.67
CA ALA A 206 1.10 20.63 12.22
C ALA A 206 0.62 19.72 11.05
N PRO A 207 -0.63 19.21 11.00
CA PRO A 207 -1.14 18.50 9.84
C PRO A 207 -1.20 19.37 8.59
N THR A 208 -1.66 20.62 8.72
CA THR A 208 -1.69 21.61 7.63
C THR A 208 -0.31 21.86 7.05
N ASP A 209 0.70 22.06 7.91
CA ASP A 209 2.08 22.33 7.49
C ASP A 209 2.69 21.09 6.79
N ARG A 210 2.44 19.88 7.31
CA ARG A 210 2.89 18.61 6.71
C ARG A 210 2.22 18.32 5.36
N LEU A 211 0.90 18.55 5.25
CA LEU A 211 0.14 18.43 4.00
C LEU A 211 0.59 19.44 2.95
N ALA A 212 0.82 20.70 3.37
CA ALA A 212 1.34 21.75 2.51
C ALA A 212 2.73 21.41 1.96
N LEU A 213 3.65 20.89 2.78
CA LEU A 213 4.98 20.47 2.31
C LEU A 213 4.89 19.32 1.30
N LEU A 214 4.07 18.30 1.57
CA LEU A 214 3.87 17.18 0.63
C LEU A 214 3.36 17.66 -0.74
N LEU A 215 2.37 18.54 -0.77
CA LEU A 215 1.83 19.11 -2.01
C LEU A 215 2.88 19.97 -2.73
N LEU A 216 3.65 20.79 -2.01
CA LEU A 216 4.72 21.60 -2.60
C LEU A 216 5.84 20.73 -3.19
N VAL A 217 6.16 19.58 -2.59
CA VAL A 217 7.18 18.62 -3.10
C VAL A 217 6.68 17.88 -4.34
N LEU A 218 5.40 17.50 -4.39
CA LEU A 218 4.80 16.83 -5.55
C LEU A 218 4.62 17.78 -6.75
N GLU A 219 4.45 19.08 -6.51
CA GLU A 219 4.39 20.13 -7.56
C GLU A 219 5.75 20.82 -7.82
N ALA A 220 6.81 20.42 -7.09
CA ALA A 220 8.17 20.83 -7.37
C ALA A 220 8.72 20.08 -8.60
N ARG A 221 9.38 20.84 -9.48
CA ARG A 221 10.24 20.29 -10.54
C ARG A 221 11.49 19.63 -9.91
N PRO A 222 12.29 18.88 -10.69
CA PRO A 222 13.55 18.32 -10.21
C PRO A 222 14.53 19.36 -9.63
N ASP A 223 14.51 20.62 -10.12
CA ASP A 223 15.31 21.73 -9.57
C ASP A 223 14.78 22.29 -8.22
N GLY A 224 13.87 21.58 -7.56
CA GLY A 224 13.21 21.97 -6.32
C GLY A 224 12.21 23.14 -6.46
N ARG A 225 12.02 23.72 -7.64
CA ARG A 225 11.15 24.89 -7.83
C ARG A 225 9.71 24.49 -8.10
N VAL A 226 8.79 25.06 -7.32
CA VAL A 226 7.36 24.79 -7.46
C VAL A 226 6.77 25.60 -8.61
N ARG A 227 5.96 24.97 -9.47
CA ARG A 227 5.25 25.67 -10.54
C ARG A 227 4.16 26.57 -9.93
N LEU A 228 4.32 27.88 -10.02
CA LEU A 228 3.35 28.84 -9.49
C LEU A 228 2.11 28.99 -10.37
N CYS A 229 0.98 29.33 -9.76
CA CYS A 229 -0.25 29.61 -10.48
C CYS A 229 -0.12 30.85 -11.41
N SER A 230 -0.64 30.71 -12.63
CA SER A 230 -0.81 31.80 -13.59
C SER A 230 -2.00 32.71 -13.25
N GLY A 231 -2.06 33.87 -13.92
CA GLY A 231 -3.14 34.86 -13.80
C GLY A 231 -2.86 36.00 -12.80
N ARG A 232 -3.87 36.86 -12.62
CA ARG A 232 -3.86 37.97 -11.67
C ARG A 232 -4.02 37.44 -10.24
N VAL A 233 -3.23 37.94 -9.30
CA VAL A 233 -3.27 37.54 -7.88
C VAL A 233 -3.40 38.75 -6.96
N GLY A 234 -3.99 38.55 -5.79
CA GLY A 234 -4.13 39.60 -4.77
C GLY A 234 -2.82 39.95 -4.05
N ARG A 235 -2.88 40.93 -3.15
CA ARG A 235 -1.73 41.52 -2.42
C ARG A 235 -0.83 40.53 -1.63
N ARG A 236 -1.23 39.27 -1.47
CA ARG A 236 -0.42 38.19 -0.82
C ARG A 236 0.51 37.44 -1.79
N GLY A 237 0.47 37.74 -3.10
CA GLY A 237 1.42 37.23 -4.10
C GLY A 237 1.14 35.81 -4.62
N ARG A 238 1.89 35.42 -5.67
CA ARG A 238 1.67 34.16 -6.41
C ARG A 238 1.95 32.90 -5.58
N ALA A 239 2.99 32.91 -4.75
CA ALA A 239 3.32 31.79 -3.87
C ALA A 239 2.14 31.39 -2.95
N ALA A 240 1.56 32.37 -2.24
CA ALA A 240 0.42 32.15 -1.36
C ALA A 240 -0.86 31.76 -2.12
N ALA A 241 -1.11 32.37 -3.28
CA ALA A 241 -2.22 31.98 -4.15
C ALA A 241 -2.06 30.55 -4.72
N THR A 242 -0.83 30.08 -4.94
CA THR A 242 -0.54 28.71 -5.39
C THR A 242 -0.86 27.72 -4.29
N LEU A 243 -0.30 27.89 -3.08
CA LEU A 243 -0.56 26.96 -1.97
C LEU A 243 -2.05 26.94 -1.56
N ALA A 244 -2.74 28.08 -1.60
CA ALA A 244 -4.19 28.16 -1.38
C ALA A 244 -4.98 27.26 -2.36
N ARG A 245 -4.61 27.25 -3.66
CA ARG A 245 -5.22 26.37 -4.66
C ARG A 245 -4.86 24.90 -4.49
N LEU A 246 -3.66 24.59 -3.97
CA LEU A 246 -3.22 23.21 -3.76
C LEU A 246 -3.89 22.55 -2.54
N LEU A 247 -4.05 23.28 -1.43
CA LEU A 247 -4.71 22.77 -0.23
C LEU A 247 -6.23 22.61 -0.41
N GLY A 248 -6.86 23.44 -1.24
CA GLY A 248 -8.31 23.44 -1.43
C GLY A 248 -9.08 23.94 -0.20
N ASN A 249 -10.30 23.41 0.00
CA ASN A 249 -11.07 23.48 1.24
C ASN A 249 -11.23 24.89 1.87
N GLY A 250 -11.33 25.92 1.04
CA GLY A 250 -11.48 27.32 1.50
C GLY A 250 -10.20 27.96 2.06
N CYS A 251 -9.02 27.35 1.89
CA CYS A 251 -7.75 27.92 2.32
C CYS A 251 -7.51 29.30 1.65
N THR A 252 -7.58 30.38 2.43
CA THR A 252 -7.42 31.73 1.88
C THR A 252 -5.95 32.03 1.55
N PRO A 253 -5.64 32.92 0.58
CA PRO A 253 -4.28 33.38 0.34
C PRO A 253 -3.61 34.06 1.55
N ALA A 254 -4.38 34.51 2.55
CA ALA A 254 -3.84 34.99 3.83
C ALA A 254 -3.40 33.83 4.73
N GLY A 255 -4.20 32.77 4.86
CA GLY A 255 -3.84 31.55 5.57
C GLY A 255 -2.65 30.83 4.93
N ALA A 256 -2.66 30.68 3.61
CA ALA A 256 -1.56 30.11 2.83
C ALA A 256 -0.24 30.88 3.00
N ALA A 257 -0.29 32.22 3.06
CA ALA A 257 0.91 33.02 3.37
C ALA A 257 1.47 32.72 4.77
N GLY A 258 0.60 32.51 5.77
CA GLY A 258 1.01 32.12 7.12
C GLY A 258 1.57 30.69 7.21
N ILE A 259 1.09 29.77 6.36
CA ILE A 259 1.67 28.41 6.24
C ILE A 259 3.06 28.51 5.61
N LEU A 260 3.22 29.22 4.50
CA LEU A 260 4.53 29.43 3.85
C LEU A 260 5.54 30.09 4.80
N GLN A 261 5.12 31.05 5.63
CA GLN A 261 5.99 31.66 6.62
C GLN A 261 6.47 30.65 7.69
N ARG A 262 5.61 29.74 8.16
CA ARG A 262 6.02 28.67 9.10
C ARG A 262 6.96 27.66 8.44
N LEU A 263 6.67 27.26 7.21
CA LEU A 263 7.52 26.34 6.45
C LEU A 263 8.90 26.95 6.17
N GLN A 264 8.97 28.26 5.88
CA GLN A 264 10.23 28.97 5.73
C GLN A 264 10.98 29.11 7.07
N ALA A 265 10.28 29.39 8.18
CA ALA A 265 10.89 29.44 9.52
C ALA A 265 11.41 28.07 9.99
N ALA A 266 10.81 26.97 9.50
CA ALA A 266 11.30 25.60 9.71
C ALA A 266 12.41 25.19 8.72
N GLY A 267 12.89 26.08 7.85
CA GLY A 267 13.94 25.81 6.85
C GLY A 267 13.52 24.94 5.65
N VAL A 268 12.34 24.29 5.69
CA VAL A 268 11.92 23.29 4.69
C VAL A 268 11.54 23.87 3.33
N ILE A 269 11.32 25.19 3.23
CA ILE A 269 11.18 25.91 1.95
C ILE A 269 11.93 27.26 1.98
N GLN A 270 12.28 27.78 0.82
CA GLN A 270 12.76 29.15 0.64
C GLN A 270 11.84 29.94 -0.29
N LEU A 271 11.45 31.14 0.12
CA LEU A 271 10.68 32.08 -0.71
C LEU A 271 11.62 32.99 -1.50
N VAL A 272 12.09 32.49 -2.65
CA VAL A 272 13.05 33.18 -3.53
C VAL A 272 12.41 34.45 -4.11
N ARG A 273 12.91 35.63 -3.71
CA ARG A 273 12.46 36.93 -4.25
C ARG A 273 13.46 37.40 -5.30
N LYS A 274 13.04 37.44 -6.58
CA LYS A 274 13.84 38.07 -7.63
C LYS A 274 13.43 39.54 -7.75
N GLU A 275 14.40 40.45 -7.56
CA GLU A 275 14.20 41.86 -7.92
C GLU A 275 14.29 42.01 -9.44
N THR A 276 13.33 42.74 -10.02
CA THR A 276 13.35 43.15 -11.43
C THR A 276 13.83 44.59 -11.52
N GLY A 277 14.46 44.99 -12.64
CA GLY A 277 15.08 46.32 -12.80
C GLY A 277 14.15 47.51 -12.51
N SER A 278 12.83 47.31 -12.62
CA SER A 278 11.78 48.26 -12.21
C SER A 278 11.63 48.47 -10.69
N ARG A 279 12.48 47.86 -9.84
CA ARG A 279 12.40 47.83 -8.35
C ARG A 279 11.10 47.25 -7.77
N LEU A 280 10.19 46.75 -8.60
CA LEU A 280 8.91 46.15 -8.18
C LEU A 280 9.11 44.69 -7.73
N ARG A 281 8.89 44.42 -6.43
CA ARG A 281 9.12 43.13 -5.74
C ARG A 281 8.10 42.02 -6.08
N GLN A 282 7.88 41.74 -7.37
CA GLN A 282 6.74 40.95 -7.86
C GLN A 282 7.04 39.45 -8.16
N GLN A 283 8.29 39.06 -8.41
CA GLN A 283 8.63 37.65 -8.71
C GLN A 283 9.11 36.88 -7.46
N GLY A 284 8.14 36.44 -6.65
CA GLY A 284 8.38 35.54 -5.51
C GLY A 284 8.12 34.07 -5.86
N GLY A 285 9.17 33.27 -5.97
CA GLY A 285 9.16 31.81 -6.16
C GLY A 285 9.08 31.02 -4.85
N ILE A 286 8.81 29.71 -4.96
CA ILE A 286 8.99 28.74 -3.88
C ILE A 286 10.04 27.72 -4.34
N LEU A 287 11.08 27.53 -3.53
CA LEU A 287 12.10 26.50 -3.66
C LEU A 287 11.98 25.54 -2.47
N VAL A 288 12.11 24.24 -2.69
CA VAL A 288 12.25 23.22 -1.64
C VAL A 288 13.72 22.77 -1.62
N PRO A 289 14.55 23.22 -0.64
CA PRO A 289 16.00 23.00 -0.66
C PRO A 289 16.38 21.52 -0.79
N ALA A 290 15.81 20.65 0.05
CA ALA A 290 16.11 19.21 0.03
C ALA A 290 15.86 18.53 -1.34
N VAL A 291 14.88 19.00 -2.14
CA VAL A 291 14.66 18.47 -3.50
C VAL A 291 15.74 18.95 -4.47
N ALA A 292 16.18 20.22 -4.33
CA ALA A 292 17.26 20.78 -5.14
C ALA A 292 18.62 20.16 -4.78
N GLU A 293 18.92 19.97 -3.50
CA GLU A 293 20.15 19.36 -2.99
C GLU A 293 20.32 17.90 -3.47
N ASP A 294 19.24 17.11 -3.48
CA ASP A 294 19.26 15.76 -4.03
C ASP A 294 19.43 15.74 -5.55
N TRP A 295 18.85 16.70 -6.28
CA TRP A 295 19.03 16.85 -7.72
C TRP A 295 20.44 17.32 -8.08
N GLU A 296 21.00 18.29 -7.36
CA GLU A 296 22.39 18.75 -7.52
C GLU A 296 23.38 17.64 -7.16
N SER A 297 23.07 16.80 -6.17
CA SER A 297 23.83 15.58 -5.85
C SER A 297 23.81 14.57 -7.00
N LEU A 298 22.65 14.31 -7.60
CA LEU A 298 22.52 13.44 -8.79
C LEU A 298 23.23 14.01 -10.02
N GLN A 299 23.12 15.32 -10.26
CA GLN A 299 23.81 16.00 -11.37
C GLN A 299 25.33 16.02 -11.15
N SER A 300 25.80 16.19 -9.91
CA SER A 300 27.22 16.12 -9.57
C SER A 300 27.78 14.69 -9.68
N ALA A 301 26.99 13.66 -9.34
CA ALA A 301 27.34 12.27 -9.62
C ALA A 301 27.49 12.03 -11.13
N ARG A 302 26.46 12.38 -11.92
CA ARG A 302 26.48 12.25 -13.39
C ARG A 302 27.64 13.01 -14.04
N ARG A 303 27.93 14.24 -13.58
CA ARG A 303 29.07 15.05 -14.06
C ARG A 303 30.42 14.40 -13.74
N ARG A 304 30.61 13.83 -12.54
CA ARG A 304 31.83 13.09 -12.18
C ARG A 304 32.02 11.81 -12.99
N SER A 305 30.95 11.07 -13.27
CA SER A 305 31.01 9.93 -14.19
C SER A 305 31.42 10.38 -15.61
N ALA A 306 30.84 11.47 -16.10
CA ALA A 306 31.13 12.00 -17.43
C ALA A 306 32.51 12.68 -17.56
N SER A 307 33.07 13.25 -16.49
CA SER A 307 34.45 13.78 -16.50
C SER A 307 35.47 12.65 -16.42
N SER A 308 35.25 11.66 -15.55
CA SER A 308 36.10 10.47 -15.45
C SER A 308 36.25 9.75 -16.81
N GLN A 309 35.16 9.64 -17.58
CA GLN A 309 35.19 9.11 -18.96
C GLN A 309 35.99 9.96 -19.97
N ARG A 310 36.19 11.26 -19.72
CA ARG A 310 36.98 12.15 -20.59
C ARG A 310 38.46 12.13 -20.21
N ASP A 311 38.77 12.15 -18.92
CA ASP A 311 40.16 12.15 -18.44
C ASP A 311 40.86 10.83 -18.82
N THR A 312 40.13 9.70 -18.78
CA THR A 312 40.62 8.41 -19.33
C THR A 312 40.83 8.42 -20.85
N ALA A 313 40.13 9.26 -21.61
CA ALA A 313 40.32 9.37 -23.06
C ALA A 313 41.54 10.24 -23.41
N VAL A 314 41.82 11.29 -22.64
CA VAL A 314 43.00 12.15 -22.85
C VAL A 314 44.31 11.43 -22.45
N ALA A 315 44.28 10.64 -21.38
CA ALA A 315 45.44 9.87 -20.92
C ALA A 315 45.94 8.80 -21.93
N ALA A 316 45.10 8.35 -22.85
CA ALA A 316 45.46 7.36 -23.88
C ALA A 316 46.20 7.97 -25.10
N GLY A 317 46.26 9.31 -25.23
CA GLY A 317 46.66 10.01 -26.44
C GLY A 317 48.15 10.37 -26.54
N ARG A 318 49.09 9.42 -26.45
CA ARG A 318 50.53 9.72 -26.65
C ARG A 318 51.32 8.61 -27.39
N PRO A 319 51.26 8.54 -28.74
CA PRO A 319 52.08 7.62 -29.50
C PRO A 319 53.57 8.03 -29.47
N ARG A 320 54.47 7.07 -29.24
CA ARG A 320 55.92 7.27 -29.40
C ARG A 320 56.27 7.12 -30.87
N THR A 321 56.70 8.19 -31.53
CA THR A 321 57.22 8.14 -32.90
C THR A 321 58.54 7.37 -32.96
N ARG A 322 58.69 6.54 -33.99
CA ARG A 322 59.97 5.97 -34.45
C ARG A 322 60.12 6.32 -35.93
N ALA A 323 61.34 6.66 -36.35
CA ALA A 323 61.60 7.38 -37.60
C ALA A 323 62.01 6.49 -38.79
N ALA A 324 62.15 7.15 -39.95
CA ALA A 324 62.54 6.70 -41.28
C ALA A 324 61.44 6.00 -42.13
N GLY A 325 61.15 6.44 -43.38
CA GLY A 325 61.65 7.65 -44.04
C GLY A 325 61.30 7.79 -45.55
N ALA A 326 61.82 8.88 -46.15
CA ALA A 326 61.90 9.24 -47.59
C ALA A 326 60.66 9.83 -48.33
N ALA A 327 60.94 10.86 -49.16
CA ALA A 327 60.11 11.58 -50.16
C ALA A 327 58.81 12.30 -49.66
N SER A 328 58.53 13.60 -49.90
CA SER A 328 58.56 14.44 -51.14
C SER A 328 57.36 14.13 -52.06
N GLN A 329 56.48 15.05 -52.50
CA GLN A 329 56.38 16.55 -52.43
C GLN A 329 54.89 16.98 -52.71
N VAL A 330 54.38 18.24 -52.80
CA VAL A 330 54.86 19.65 -52.82
C VAL A 330 53.71 20.64 -52.43
N ALA A 331 54.05 21.92 -52.15
CA ALA A 331 53.27 23.19 -52.19
C ALA A 331 51.83 23.34 -51.58
N GLY A 332 51.60 24.50 -50.93
CA GLY A 332 50.30 25.17 -50.76
C GLY A 332 50.07 26.24 -51.85
N PRO A 333 49.47 27.44 -51.58
CA PRO A 333 49.06 28.08 -50.31
C PRO A 333 47.52 27.94 -50.09
N THR A 334 46.65 28.86 -49.61
CA THR A 334 46.66 30.33 -49.28
C THR A 334 45.57 30.68 -48.24
N GLU A 335 45.43 31.96 -47.88
CA GLU A 335 44.62 32.50 -46.77
C GLU A 335 43.19 32.97 -47.12
N ALA A 336 42.48 33.36 -46.05
CA ALA A 336 41.13 33.93 -45.90
C ALA A 336 40.84 35.23 -46.71
N PRO A 337 39.59 35.76 -46.66
CA PRO A 337 39.22 36.65 -45.55
C PRO A 337 37.75 36.55 -45.04
N SER A 338 37.42 37.38 -44.06
CA SER A 338 36.14 37.50 -43.34
C SER A 338 35.03 38.23 -44.11
N ALA A 339 33.77 38.02 -43.69
CA ALA A 339 32.62 38.91 -43.96
C ALA A 339 31.64 38.91 -42.76
N GLU A 340 30.79 39.93 -42.67
CA GLU A 340 29.98 40.25 -41.46
C GLU A 340 28.46 40.03 -41.60
N PHE A 341 27.77 40.13 -40.45
CA PHE A 341 26.36 40.48 -40.25
C PHE A 341 25.26 39.94 -41.19
N ALA A 342 24.38 39.11 -40.62
CA ALA A 342 22.95 39.15 -40.90
C ALA A 342 22.13 38.72 -39.66
N GLU A 343 21.22 39.57 -39.19
CA GLU A 343 20.15 39.14 -38.29
C GLU A 343 19.11 38.31 -39.07
N ASN A 344 18.35 37.44 -38.40
CA ASN A 344 17.07 37.00 -38.93
C ASN A 344 16.07 36.63 -37.83
N VAL A 345 14.87 37.20 -37.93
CA VAL A 345 13.74 36.96 -37.02
C VAL A 345 12.76 36.02 -37.70
N ALA A 346 12.49 34.87 -37.08
CA ALA A 346 11.39 33.99 -37.47
C ALA A 346 10.86 33.21 -36.26
N THR A 347 9.88 33.78 -35.57
CA THR A 347 8.99 33.01 -34.68
C THR A 347 7.79 32.55 -35.50
N ASP A 348 7.50 31.25 -35.58
CA ASP A 348 6.16 30.84 -36.00
C ASP A 348 5.58 29.60 -35.29
N SER A 349 4.50 29.89 -34.57
CA SER A 349 3.23 29.15 -34.48
C SER A 349 3.16 27.70 -34.99
N LEU A 350 3.11 26.74 -34.05
CA LEU A 350 2.43 25.47 -34.26
C LEU A 350 1.12 25.45 -33.47
N HIS A 351 0.01 25.60 -34.19
CA HIS A 351 -1.35 25.54 -33.63
C HIS A 351 -1.82 24.10 -33.43
N ALA A 352 -2.60 23.85 -32.38
CA ALA A 352 -3.37 22.63 -32.21
C ALA A 352 -4.74 22.77 -32.90
N SER A 353 -5.06 21.87 -33.83
CA SER A 353 -6.36 21.84 -34.50
C SER A 353 -7.46 21.32 -33.56
N HIS A 354 -8.59 22.03 -33.51
CA HIS A 354 -9.79 21.57 -32.80
C HIS A 354 -10.69 20.75 -33.73
N ALA A 355 -11.31 19.68 -33.21
CA ALA A 355 -12.38 18.96 -33.90
C ALA A 355 -13.75 19.59 -33.59
N SER A 356 -14.63 19.61 -34.59
CA SER A 356 -15.83 20.46 -34.61
C SER A 356 -17.06 19.87 -33.92
N HIS A 357 -17.99 20.73 -33.52
CA HIS A 357 -19.36 20.36 -33.19
C HIS A 357 -20.08 19.70 -34.38
N LEU A 358 -20.95 18.73 -34.08
CA LEU A 358 -22.17 18.52 -34.85
C LEU A 358 -23.40 18.78 -33.98
N ARG A 359 -24.50 19.13 -34.63
CA ARG A 359 -25.74 19.63 -34.03
C ARG A 359 -26.91 18.98 -34.77
N THR A 360 -27.90 18.47 -34.04
CA THR A 360 -29.10 17.86 -34.62
C THR A 360 -30.33 18.34 -33.86
N THR A 361 -31.41 18.63 -34.59
CA THR A 361 -32.67 19.15 -34.07
C THR A 361 -33.70 18.04 -33.84
N GLY A 362 -34.72 18.31 -33.00
CA GLY A 362 -35.81 17.35 -32.67
C GLY A 362 -36.90 17.26 -33.76
N PRO A 363 -38.23 17.16 -33.43
CA PRO A 363 -38.88 17.63 -32.20
C PRO A 363 -39.97 16.67 -31.61
N ALA A 364 -40.93 17.25 -30.87
CA ALA A 364 -42.19 16.74 -30.32
C ALA A 364 -42.17 15.93 -28.99
N ASP A 365 -43.24 15.86 -28.18
CA ASP A 365 -44.27 16.82 -27.69
C ASP A 365 -45.15 16.09 -26.61
N VAL A 366 -46.21 16.74 -26.09
CA VAL A 366 -47.36 16.18 -25.31
C VAL A 366 -47.20 16.03 -23.78
N SER A 367 -47.26 17.19 -23.10
CA SER A 367 -48.37 17.66 -22.21
C SER A 367 -48.94 16.84 -21.01
N LEU A 368 -49.44 17.61 -20.02
CA LEU A 368 -50.30 17.26 -18.84
C LEU A 368 -49.68 16.40 -17.69
N GLY A 369 -50.00 16.61 -16.39
CA GLY A 369 -50.73 17.72 -15.74
C GLY A 369 -51.06 17.52 -14.23
N VAL A 370 -50.95 18.61 -13.44
CA VAL A 370 -51.83 19.07 -12.32
C VAL A 370 -51.96 18.30 -10.97
N SER A 371 -51.52 18.98 -9.89
CA SER A 371 -52.03 19.14 -8.49
C SER A 371 -52.54 18.01 -7.57
N GLY A 372 -52.38 18.20 -6.24
CA GLY A 372 -53.24 17.59 -5.21
C GLY A 372 -52.71 17.57 -3.76
N GLU A 373 -53.11 18.54 -2.92
CA GLU A 373 -53.21 18.39 -1.45
C GLU A 373 -54.67 17.96 -1.10
N ALA A 374 -55.10 17.58 0.12
CA ALA A 374 -54.51 17.51 1.46
C ALA A 374 -54.97 16.17 2.14
N GLU A 375 -55.37 15.97 3.42
CA GLU A 375 -55.51 16.79 4.65
C GLU A 375 -55.43 15.89 5.92
N ILE A 376 -56.07 16.25 7.04
CA ILE A 376 -55.97 15.62 8.38
C ILE A 376 -57.22 14.74 8.70
N GLY A 377 -57.06 13.74 9.59
CA GLY A 377 -58.22 13.06 10.20
C GLY A 377 -57.86 12.09 11.34
N VAL A 378 -58.22 12.43 12.58
CA VAL A 378 -58.11 11.57 13.78
C VAL A 378 -59.30 11.82 14.71
N PRO A 379 -60.09 10.77 15.04
CA PRO A 379 -60.31 10.45 16.46
C PRO A 379 -60.49 8.93 16.77
N THR A 380 -60.87 8.45 17.96
CA THR A 380 -60.30 8.49 19.35
C THR A 380 -61.11 7.47 20.21
N VAL A 381 -60.62 7.08 21.40
CA VAL A 381 -61.37 6.46 22.56
C VAL A 381 -61.60 4.91 22.57
N ALA A 382 -61.67 4.39 23.82
CA ALA A 382 -62.14 3.07 24.31
C ALA A 382 -61.22 1.83 24.14
N GLY A 383 -61.13 0.91 25.12
CA GLY A 383 -61.61 0.96 26.52
C GLY A 383 -61.58 -0.40 27.26
N GLY A 384 -61.14 -0.41 28.53
CA GLY A 384 -61.29 -1.54 29.48
C GLY A 384 -60.31 -2.74 29.35
N THR A 385 -60.30 -3.74 30.24
CA THR A 385 -59.93 -3.74 31.69
C THR A 385 -59.90 -5.18 32.26
N CYS A 386 -58.83 -5.57 32.96
CA CYS A 386 -58.73 -6.72 33.90
C CYS A 386 -58.96 -8.15 33.28
N THR A 387 -58.69 -9.30 33.92
CA THR A 387 -58.18 -9.71 35.26
C THR A 387 -57.03 -10.75 35.16
N HIS A 388 -56.56 -11.30 36.29
CA HIS A 388 -55.44 -12.25 36.43
C HIS A 388 -55.79 -13.74 36.16
N ALA A 389 -54.77 -14.52 35.81
CA ALA A 389 -54.64 -15.95 36.15
C ALA A 389 -53.18 -16.28 36.55
N ARG A 390 -52.91 -17.43 37.19
CA ARG A 390 -51.58 -17.82 37.74
C ARG A 390 -50.86 -18.89 36.89
N ASN A 391 -49.56 -19.01 37.17
CA ASN A 391 -48.59 -20.04 36.76
C ASN A 391 -49.09 -21.49 36.99
N PRO A 392 -48.51 -22.56 36.36
CA PRO A 392 -47.08 -22.91 36.60
C PRO A 392 -46.24 -23.59 35.47
N ASP A 393 -44.93 -23.62 35.75
CA ASP A 393 -43.86 -24.62 35.50
C ASP A 393 -43.44 -25.11 34.09
N LEU A 394 -42.21 -24.68 33.74
CA LEU A 394 -41.01 -25.48 33.36
C LEU A 394 -41.12 -26.62 32.31
N GLY A 395 -40.45 -26.40 31.18
CA GLY A 395 -40.06 -27.41 30.17
C GLY A 395 -38.68 -27.11 29.55
N PRO A 396 -38.01 -28.07 28.90
CA PRO A 396 -36.54 -28.04 28.72
C PRO A 396 -36.00 -27.25 27.52
N THR A 397 -34.71 -26.92 27.60
CA THR A 397 -33.92 -26.18 26.60
C THR A 397 -33.60 -27.00 25.35
N HIS A 398 -34.41 -26.85 24.30
CA HIS A 398 -34.12 -27.43 22.98
C HIS A 398 -33.03 -26.67 22.22
N ARG A 399 -31.94 -27.37 21.86
CA ARG A 399 -30.90 -26.91 20.93
C ARG A 399 -31.17 -27.51 19.54
N MET A 400 -31.36 -26.67 18.52
CA MET A 400 -31.68 -27.10 17.14
C MET A 400 -30.51 -26.87 16.17
N PRO A 401 -30.35 -27.72 15.13
CA PRO A 401 -29.36 -27.53 14.07
C PRO A 401 -29.83 -26.50 13.01
N ALA A 402 -28.95 -26.20 12.04
CA ALA A 402 -29.12 -25.11 11.08
C ALA A 402 -30.24 -25.33 10.04
N PHE A 403 -30.85 -24.24 9.57
CA PHE A 403 -31.89 -24.23 8.55
C PHE A 403 -31.31 -24.31 7.12
N ALA A 404 -31.84 -25.22 6.30
CA ALA A 404 -31.63 -25.23 4.85
C ALA A 404 -32.75 -24.47 4.11
N PRO A 405 -32.45 -23.70 3.05
CA PRO A 405 -33.44 -22.90 2.33
C PRO A 405 -34.29 -23.74 1.36
N SER A 406 -35.34 -24.39 1.87
CA SER A 406 -36.34 -25.10 1.04
C SER A 406 -37.16 -24.13 0.18
N ALA A 407 -37.05 -24.27 -1.14
CA ALA A 407 -37.83 -23.49 -2.12
C ALA A 407 -39.27 -24.01 -2.29
N ARG A 408 -40.05 -24.08 -1.20
CA ARG A 408 -41.51 -24.24 -1.25
C ARG A 408 -42.19 -23.11 -0.48
N ARG A 409 -43.20 -22.49 -1.08
CA ARG A 409 -44.13 -21.60 -0.37
C ARG A 409 -44.79 -22.40 0.76
N PRO A 410 -44.68 -21.99 2.05
CA PRO A 410 -45.48 -22.61 3.09
C PRO A 410 -46.96 -22.27 2.86
N SER A 411 -47.82 -23.27 3.02
CA SER A 411 -49.25 -23.03 3.24
C SER A 411 -49.42 -22.17 4.51
N ARG A 412 -50.48 -21.36 4.56
CA ARG A 412 -50.77 -20.50 5.72
C ARG A 412 -50.92 -21.35 7.00
N ALA A 413 -49.89 -21.39 7.83
CA ALA A 413 -50.03 -21.72 9.24
C ALA A 413 -50.71 -20.53 9.93
N THR A 414 -51.87 -20.78 10.55
CA THR A 414 -52.62 -19.74 11.27
C THR A 414 -51.92 -19.40 12.58
N LEU A 415 -51.16 -18.31 12.58
CA LEU A 415 -50.57 -17.74 13.80
C LEU A 415 -51.69 -17.29 14.78
N PRO A 416 -51.45 -17.33 16.10
CA PRO A 416 -52.43 -16.92 17.10
C PRO A 416 -52.83 -15.44 16.93
N GLN A 417 -54.09 -15.11 17.24
CA GLN A 417 -54.63 -13.75 17.11
C GLN A 417 -54.09 -12.81 18.20
N LEU A 418 -52.85 -12.35 18.01
CA LEU A 418 -52.37 -11.13 18.63
C LEU A 418 -52.89 -9.91 17.85
N SER A 419 -53.36 -8.89 18.56
CA SER A 419 -53.78 -7.59 18.03
C SER A 419 -52.58 -6.75 17.57
N MET A 420 -51.85 -7.25 16.59
CA MET A 420 -50.68 -6.62 15.99
C MET A 420 -51.08 -5.70 14.84
N SER A 421 -50.34 -4.61 14.65
CA SER A 421 -50.49 -3.80 13.43
C SER A 421 -50.06 -4.62 12.20
N ARG A 422 -50.74 -4.40 11.07
CA ARG A 422 -50.44 -5.04 9.77
C ARG A 422 -48.95 -4.93 9.39
N VAL A 423 -48.32 -3.81 9.75
CA VAL A 423 -46.88 -3.53 9.58
C VAL A 423 -46.01 -4.44 10.45
N ALA A 424 -46.30 -4.58 11.75
CA ALA A 424 -45.54 -5.46 12.63
C ALA A 424 -45.70 -6.93 12.23
N TYR A 425 -46.89 -7.33 11.79
CA TYR A 425 -47.16 -8.67 11.25
C TYR A 425 -46.32 -8.98 10.01
N GLN A 426 -46.25 -8.04 9.05
CA GLN A 426 -45.43 -8.20 7.84
C GLN A 426 -43.93 -8.38 8.13
N VAL A 427 -43.40 -7.76 9.19
CA VAL A 427 -42.00 -7.98 9.60
C VAL A 427 -41.83 -9.32 10.31
N LEU A 428 -42.68 -9.64 11.30
CA LEU A 428 -42.52 -10.86 12.10
C LEU A 428 -42.89 -12.15 11.36
N ALA A 429 -43.63 -12.09 10.25
CA ALA A 429 -43.86 -13.23 9.36
C ALA A 429 -42.55 -13.87 8.85
N GLU A 430 -41.49 -13.07 8.69
CA GLU A 430 -40.16 -13.56 8.27
C GLU A 430 -39.40 -14.30 9.38
N ALA A 431 -39.87 -14.15 10.62
CA ALA A 431 -39.39 -14.87 11.80
C ALA A 431 -40.50 -15.77 12.38
N ALA A 432 -41.48 -16.19 11.58
CA ALA A 432 -42.64 -16.95 12.05
C ALA A 432 -42.27 -18.24 12.81
N ALA A 433 -41.16 -18.90 12.45
CA ALA A 433 -40.65 -20.08 13.16
C ALA A 433 -40.11 -19.77 14.57
N LEU A 434 -39.76 -18.50 14.87
CA LEU A 434 -39.32 -18.06 16.19
C LEU A 434 -40.49 -17.66 17.11
N LEU A 435 -41.67 -17.36 16.57
CA LEU A 435 -42.81 -16.87 17.36
C LEU A 435 -43.41 -17.92 18.33
N PRO A 436 -43.57 -19.21 17.95
CA PRO A 436 -44.01 -20.25 18.90
C PRO A 436 -43.05 -20.51 20.06
N LEU A 437 -41.79 -20.06 19.93
CA LEU A 437 -40.74 -20.18 20.95
C LEU A 437 -40.66 -18.95 21.87
N MET A 438 -41.62 -18.03 21.78
CA MET A 438 -41.74 -16.82 22.60
C MET A 438 -43.04 -16.84 23.40
N THR A 439 -43.00 -16.36 24.64
CA THR A 439 -44.21 -16.11 25.43
C THR A 439 -45.11 -15.05 24.79
N THR A 440 -46.40 -15.04 25.13
CA THR A 440 -47.38 -14.05 24.64
C THR A 440 -46.97 -12.59 24.94
N TRP A 441 -46.19 -12.36 26.00
CA TRP A 441 -45.62 -11.05 26.31
C TRP A 441 -44.43 -10.71 25.39
N GLU A 442 -43.48 -11.63 25.22
CA GLU A 442 -42.34 -11.44 24.29
C GLU A 442 -42.79 -11.24 22.85
N GLN A 443 -43.84 -11.93 22.39
CA GLN A 443 -44.41 -11.73 21.05
C GLN A 443 -45.00 -10.31 20.89
N ARG A 444 -45.63 -9.76 21.95
CA ARG A 444 -46.12 -8.37 21.97
C ARG A 444 -44.97 -7.35 21.97
N GLU A 445 -43.90 -7.60 22.71
CA GLU A 445 -42.70 -6.76 22.69
C GLU A 445 -41.94 -6.84 21.36
N ALA A 446 -41.84 -8.03 20.76
CA ALA A 446 -41.31 -8.22 19.42
C ALA A 446 -42.11 -7.41 18.38
N ALA A 447 -43.44 -7.38 18.50
CA ALA A 447 -44.31 -6.58 17.62
C ALA A 447 -44.09 -5.07 17.81
N ARG A 448 -43.94 -4.60 19.06
CA ARG A 448 -43.57 -3.20 19.38
C ARG A 448 -42.21 -2.83 18.79
N ALA A 449 -41.21 -3.69 18.97
CA ALA A 449 -39.86 -3.51 18.44
C ALA A 449 -39.84 -3.52 16.91
N ALA A 450 -40.62 -4.38 16.25
CA ALA A 450 -40.75 -4.40 14.79
C ALA A 450 -41.39 -3.10 14.28
N GLY A 451 -42.46 -2.62 14.92
CA GLY A 451 -43.07 -1.34 14.61
C GLY A 451 -42.13 -0.14 14.83
N ALA A 452 -41.26 -0.17 15.85
CA ALA A 452 -40.22 0.82 16.05
C ALA A 452 -39.16 0.76 14.94
N ALA A 453 -38.63 -0.42 14.63
CA ALA A 453 -37.59 -0.61 13.61
C ALA A 453 -38.03 -0.21 12.18
N VAL A 454 -39.34 -0.18 11.91
CA VAL A 454 -39.94 0.37 10.68
C VAL A 454 -40.03 1.90 10.71
N ARG A 455 -40.40 2.50 11.86
CA ARG A 455 -40.36 3.97 12.03
C ARG A 455 -38.92 4.50 11.91
N ASP A 456 -37.93 3.77 12.43
CA ASP A 456 -36.49 4.06 12.30
C ASP A 456 -35.98 4.07 10.84
N VAL A 457 -36.80 3.63 9.87
CA VAL A 457 -36.54 3.72 8.43
C VAL A 457 -37.68 4.40 7.65
N ALA A 458 -38.39 5.33 8.30
CA ALA A 458 -39.43 6.16 7.70
C ALA A 458 -40.58 5.38 7.02
N GLY A 459 -40.91 4.20 7.54
CA GLY A 459 -42.05 3.40 7.09
C GLY A 459 -41.73 2.25 6.13
N ASP A 460 -40.49 2.10 5.63
CA ASP A 460 -40.14 1.00 4.70
C ASP A 460 -40.12 -0.36 5.41
N VAL A 461 -41.27 -1.05 5.38
CA VAL A 461 -41.47 -2.41 5.89
C VAL A 461 -40.56 -3.41 5.17
N GLY A 462 -40.42 -3.27 3.85
CA GLY A 462 -39.62 -4.17 3.01
C GLY A 462 -38.13 -4.14 3.38
N ARG A 463 -37.63 -2.99 3.83
CA ARG A 463 -36.26 -2.79 4.31
C ARG A 463 -36.00 -3.51 5.63
N VAL A 464 -36.94 -3.47 6.57
CA VAL A 464 -36.83 -4.25 7.83
C VAL A 464 -36.99 -5.76 7.57
N VAL A 465 -37.89 -6.15 6.66
CA VAL A 465 -38.04 -7.54 6.17
C VAL A 465 -36.73 -8.07 5.58
N ARG A 466 -36.08 -7.33 4.66
CA ARG A 466 -34.77 -7.68 4.08
C ARG A 466 -33.68 -7.78 5.15
N ARG A 467 -33.63 -6.83 6.09
CA ARG A 467 -32.69 -6.81 7.23
C ARG A 467 -32.82 -8.07 8.09
N LEU A 468 -34.04 -8.48 8.42
CA LEU A 468 -34.35 -9.61 9.29
C LEU A 468 -34.05 -10.95 8.60
N ARG A 469 -34.53 -11.14 7.35
CA ARG A 469 -34.22 -12.33 6.52
C ARG A 469 -32.73 -12.62 6.45
N PHE A 470 -31.91 -11.60 6.11
CA PHE A 470 -30.47 -11.76 5.97
C PHE A 470 -29.81 -12.24 7.27
N ARG A 471 -30.21 -11.68 8.41
CA ARG A 471 -29.61 -12.04 9.71
C ARG A 471 -30.08 -13.39 10.22
N LEU A 472 -31.33 -13.77 9.95
CA LEU A 472 -31.84 -15.10 10.29
C LEU A 472 -31.10 -16.19 9.49
N ALA A 473 -30.89 -15.96 8.18
CA ALA A 473 -30.07 -16.84 7.33
C ALA A 473 -28.57 -16.86 7.69
N SER A 474 -28.09 -15.88 8.46
CA SER A 474 -26.70 -15.77 8.92
C SER A 474 -26.50 -16.23 10.38
N ALA A 475 -27.54 -16.74 11.05
CA ALA A 475 -27.48 -17.13 12.45
C ALA A 475 -27.18 -18.64 12.59
N ALA A 476 -26.00 -18.97 13.13
CA ALA A 476 -25.61 -20.36 13.38
C ALA A 476 -26.51 -21.09 14.41
N SER A 477 -27.04 -20.34 15.39
CA SER A 477 -28.10 -20.76 16.31
C SER A 477 -28.79 -19.53 16.92
N VAL A 478 -29.99 -19.73 17.47
CA VAL A 478 -30.77 -18.67 18.16
C VAL A 478 -31.21 -19.21 19.52
N GLU A 479 -30.41 -18.97 20.55
CA GLU A 479 -30.61 -19.52 21.91
C GLU A 479 -31.71 -18.79 22.71
N SER A 480 -31.98 -17.52 22.37
CA SER A 480 -33.06 -16.72 22.95
C SER A 480 -33.79 -16.00 21.81
N PRO A 481 -34.95 -16.52 21.33
CA PRO A 481 -35.67 -15.96 20.18
C PRO A 481 -35.99 -14.46 20.31
N TYR A 482 -36.58 -14.04 21.43
CA TYR A 482 -36.91 -12.65 21.72
C TYR A 482 -35.65 -11.77 21.83
N GLY A 483 -34.70 -12.18 22.69
CA GLY A 483 -33.45 -11.46 22.91
C GLY A 483 -32.63 -11.28 21.62
N TRP A 484 -32.56 -12.30 20.77
CA TRP A 484 -31.94 -12.21 19.45
C TRP A 484 -32.71 -11.25 18.54
N LEU A 485 -34.03 -11.36 18.44
CA LEU A 485 -34.82 -10.54 17.52
C LEU A 485 -34.76 -9.04 17.88
N VAL A 486 -34.81 -8.68 19.16
CA VAL A 486 -34.75 -7.29 19.63
C VAL A 486 -33.32 -6.71 19.65
N ARG A 487 -32.30 -7.52 19.97
CA ARG A 487 -30.89 -7.03 20.05
C ARG A 487 -30.15 -7.13 18.72
N ILE A 488 -30.43 -8.15 17.91
CA ILE A 488 -29.64 -8.55 16.73
C ILE A 488 -30.49 -8.55 15.44
N GLY A 489 -31.73 -9.05 15.46
CA GLY A 489 -32.57 -9.15 14.26
C GLY A 489 -33.00 -7.79 13.70
N LEU A 490 -33.69 -7.00 14.52
CA LEU A 490 -34.38 -5.77 14.08
C LEU A 490 -33.50 -4.50 14.06
N ARG A 491 -32.53 -4.37 14.97
CA ARG A 491 -31.71 -3.15 15.10
C ARG A 491 -30.85 -2.88 13.87
N ARG A 492 -30.60 -1.61 13.52
CA ARG A 492 -29.48 -1.25 12.63
C ARG A 492 -28.17 -1.58 13.37
N SER A 493 -27.22 -2.27 12.74
CA SER A 493 -25.92 -2.55 13.37
C SER A 493 -25.06 -1.29 13.31
N SER A 494 -24.54 -0.86 14.44
CA SER A 494 -23.69 0.33 14.57
C SER A 494 -22.25 0.13 14.07
N GLU A 495 -21.86 -1.09 13.69
CA GLU A 495 -20.52 -1.38 13.18
C GLU A 495 -20.32 -0.90 11.73
N CYS A 496 -21.38 -0.86 10.91
CA CYS A 496 -21.35 -0.30 9.56
C CYS A 496 -21.78 1.17 9.59
N GLY A 497 -20.82 2.09 9.73
CA GLY A 497 -21.08 3.53 9.87
C GLY A 497 -21.71 4.26 8.67
N ARG A 498 -22.09 3.54 7.60
CA ARG A 498 -22.77 4.07 6.40
C ARG A 498 -24.27 4.20 6.61
N ILE A 499 -24.85 5.33 6.24
CA ILE A 499 -26.30 5.58 6.37
C ILE A 499 -27.09 4.76 5.32
N GLU A 500 -26.44 4.43 4.23
CA GLU A 500 -26.90 3.61 3.10
C GLU A 500 -26.65 2.10 3.33
N CYS A 501 -26.02 1.71 4.43
CA CYS A 501 -25.68 0.31 4.73
C CYS A 501 -26.79 -0.40 5.50
N GLU A 502 -27.17 -1.59 5.01
CA GLU A 502 -28.28 -2.39 5.51
C GLU A 502 -27.85 -3.86 5.52
N SER A 503 -27.51 -4.43 6.69
CA SER A 503 -27.14 -5.85 6.84
C SER A 503 -26.18 -6.37 5.74
N ALA A 504 -25.05 -5.69 5.57
CA ALA A 504 -24.02 -6.02 4.57
C ALA A 504 -24.42 -5.85 3.09
N VAL A 505 -25.53 -5.18 2.79
CA VAL A 505 -25.87 -4.66 1.45
C VAL A 505 -25.86 -3.14 1.48
N ASP A 506 -25.42 -2.52 0.39
CA ASP A 506 -25.49 -1.08 0.14
C ASP A 506 -26.80 -0.77 -0.59
N VAL A 507 -27.67 0.04 0.03
CA VAL A 507 -29.08 0.20 -0.38
C VAL A 507 -29.23 0.95 -1.71
N VAL A 508 -28.27 1.80 -2.08
CA VAL A 508 -28.29 2.55 -3.34
C VAL A 508 -27.83 1.67 -4.51
N THR A 509 -26.80 0.84 -4.29
CA THR A 509 -26.19 0.04 -5.37
C THR A 509 -26.66 -1.42 -5.44
N GLY A 510 -27.38 -1.91 -4.42
CA GLY A 510 -27.79 -3.31 -4.29
C GLY A 510 -26.64 -4.32 -4.08
N ARG A 511 -25.38 -3.85 -4.07
CA ARG A 511 -24.18 -4.69 -3.96
C ARG A 511 -23.82 -4.96 -2.49
N LYS A 512 -23.05 -6.03 -2.25
CA LYS A 512 -22.50 -6.33 -0.92
C LYS A 512 -21.65 -5.13 -0.45
N CYS A 513 -21.97 -4.57 0.71
CA CYS A 513 -21.32 -3.39 1.26
C CYS A 513 -19.87 -3.73 1.66
N VAL A 514 -18.89 -3.13 0.99
CA VAL A 514 -17.45 -3.43 1.15
C VAL A 514 -16.97 -3.32 2.62
N PRO A 515 -17.32 -2.26 3.38
CA PRO A 515 -17.08 -2.21 4.83
C PRO A 515 -17.59 -3.44 5.61
N CYS A 516 -18.78 -3.96 5.30
CA CYS A 516 -19.32 -5.14 5.98
C CYS A 516 -18.64 -6.44 5.58
N GLN A 517 -18.29 -6.62 4.30
CA GLN A 517 -17.49 -7.79 3.88
C GLN A 517 -16.22 -7.91 4.71
N TYR A 518 -15.51 -6.78 4.89
CA TYR A 518 -14.28 -6.69 5.67
C TYR A 518 -14.46 -6.96 7.18
N LEU A 519 -15.65 -6.70 7.73
CA LEU A 519 -16.01 -7.07 9.10
C LEU A 519 -16.36 -8.56 9.24
N VAL A 520 -17.04 -9.15 8.24
CA VAL A 520 -17.42 -10.58 8.19
C VAL A 520 -16.20 -11.48 7.97
N GLU A 521 -15.32 -11.16 7.02
CA GLU A 521 -13.97 -11.74 6.87
C GLU A 521 -13.21 -11.71 8.22
N GLY A 522 -13.46 -10.68 9.01
CA GLY A 522 -12.94 -10.50 10.36
C GLY A 522 -13.62 -11.28 11.48
N ALA A 523 -14.82 -11.82 11.27
CA ALA A 523 -15.55 -12.65 12.22
C ALA A 523 -15.15 -14.13 12.10
N THR A 524 -15.06 -14.67 10.87
CA THR A 524 -14.50 -16.02 10.62
C THR A 524 -13.06 -16.12 11.13
N SER A 525 -12.23 -15.11 10.84
CA SER A 525 -10.86 -14.97 11.39
C SER A 525 -10.77 -14.96 12.93
N ARG A 526 -11.86 -14.64 13.64
CA ARG A 526 -11.95 -14.69 15.12
C ARG A 526 -12.47 -16.04 15.60
N SER A 527 -13.42 -16.64 14.88
CA SER A 527 -13.94 -17.98 15.18
C SER A 527 -12.84 -19.04 15.07
N GLN A 528 -12.09 -19.04 13.97
CA GLN A 528 -10.95 -19.94 13.75
C GLN A 528 -9.85 -19.83 14.82
N ARG A 529 -9.68 -18.65 15.44
CA ARG A 529 -8.73 -18.43 16.56
C ARG A 529 -9.28 -18.79 17.93
N ARG A 530 -10.60 -18.93 18.08
CA ARG A 530 -11.23 -19.49 19.28
C ARG A 530 -11.32 -21.02 19.23
N ALA A 531 -11.26 -21.61 18.05
CA ALA A 531 -11.26 -23.06 17.85
C ALA A 531 -9.94 -23.75 18.28
N ASN A 532 -8.81 -23.02 18.27
CA ASN A 532 -7.52 -23.51 18.76
C ASN A 532 -7.02 -22.66 19.95
N PRO A 533 -7.43 -22.97 21.19
CA PRO A 533 -6.66 -22.57 22.36
C PRO A 533 -5.32 -23.32 22.39
N VAL A 534 -4.25 -22.64 22.81
CA VAL A 534 -3.00 -23.28 23.24
C VAL A 534 -3.08 -23.48 24.76
N GLU A 535 -2.43 -24.52 25.27
CA GLU A 535 -2.50 -24.95 26.67
C GLU A 535 -2.09 -23.85 27.67
N GLU A 536 -2.78 -23.80 28.80
CA GLU A 536 -2.34 -23.17 30.05
C GLU A 536 -2.39 -24.21 31.19
N LEU A 537 -1.60 -24.00 32.24
CA LEU A 537 -1.18 -25.02 33.19
C LEU A 537 -2.28 -25.49 34.17
N PRO A 538 -2.17 -26.73 34.72
CA PRO A 538 -3.11 -27.27 35.70
C PRO A 538 -2.93 -26.72 37.13
N ASP A 539 -3.98 -26.96 37.93
CA ASP A 539 -4.09 -26.89 39.39
C ASP A 539 -3.64 -25.60 40.13
N ALA A 540 -4.67 -24.83 40.53
CA ALA A 540 -4.58 -23.81 41.58
C ALA A 540 -5.78 -23.92 42.53
N ALA A 541 -5.81 -24.99 43.33
CA ALA A 541 -6.77 -25.17 44.43
C ALA A 541 -6.02 -25.31 45.76
N ALA A 542 -6.49 -24.59 46.79
CA ALA A 542 -6.02 -24.64 48.18
C ALA A 542 -4.62 -24.04 48.52
N GLU A 543 -4.09 -23.07 47.76
CA GLU A 543 -3.07 -22.13 48.29
C GLU A 543 -3.73 -20.83 48.81
N GLY A 544 -3.35 -20.38 50.02
CA GLY A 544 -3.90 -19.17 50.65
C GLY A 544 -3.40 -17.87 50.00
N THR A 545 -4.22 -16.80 50.06
CA THR A 545 -4.02 -15.55 49.31
C THR A 545 -2.61 -14.96 49.45
N GLY A 546 -2.07 -14.91 50.67
CA GLY A 546 -0.73 -14.37 50.94
C GLY A 546 0.44 -15.28 50.51
N VAL A 547 0.20 -16.47 49.98
CA VAL A 547 1.21 -17.28 49.25
C VAL A 547 1.15 -16.90 47.78
N GLN A 548 -0.05 -16.86 47.20
CA GLN A 548 -0.27 -16.47 45.81
C GLN A 548 0.20 -15.04 45.51
N GLU A 549 -0.02 -14.09 46.42
CA GLU A 549 0.48 -12.71 46.28
C GLU A 549 2.01 -12.63 46.27
N ARG A 550 2.71 -13.42 47.11
CA ARG A 550 4.18 -13.52 47.08
C ARG A 550 4.67 -14.17 45.79
N ARG A 551 4.02 -15.24 45.34
CA ARG A 551 4.32 -15.92 44.06
C ARG A 551 4.15 -14.98 42.86
N LEU A 552 3.13 -14.13 42.87
CA LEU A 552 2.91 -13.07 41.87
C LEU A 552 3.93 -11.93 41.98
N HIS A 553 4.35 -11.55 43.18
CA HIS A 553 5.41 -10.56 43.40
C HIS A 553 6.77 -11.05 42.88
N ASP A 554 7.16 -12.28 43.18
CA ASP A 554 8.41 -12.90 42.69
C ASP A 554 8.41 -13.00 41.15
N LEU A 555 7.28 -13.35 40.54
CA LEU A 555 7.11 -13.34 39.08
C LEU A 555 7.20 -11.92 38.49
N ALA A 556 6.69 -10.90 39.20
CA ALA A 556 6.83 -9.51 38.79
C ALA A 556 8.28 -9.01 38.88
N MET A 557 9.01 -9.37 39.95
CA MET A 557 10.41 -9.02 40.15
C MET A 557 11.32 -9.68 39.11
N ARG A 558 11.22 -11.00 38.91
CA ARG A 558 11.95 -11.72 37.85
C ARG A 558 11.67 -11.15 36.46
N ARG A 559 10.45 -10.66 36.22
CA ARG A 559 10.06 -10.00 34.97
C ARG A 559 10.66 -8.60 34.82
N ALA A 560 10.78 -7.84 35.92
CA ALA A 560 11.47 -6.55 35.92
C ALA A 560 12.98 -6.72 35.66
N GLU A 561 13.61 -7.70 36.30
CA GLU A 561 15.02 -8.06 36.08
C GLU A 561 15.28 -8.49 34.63
N ALA A 562 14.42 -9.31 34.04
CA ALA A 562 14.52 -9.73 32.64
C ALA A 562 14.36 -8.57 31.65
N LEU A 563 13.49 -7.59 31.95
CA LEU A 563 13.38 -6.36 31.15
C LEU A 563 14.64 -5.50 31.29
N ALA A 564 15.14 -5.29 32.51
CA ALA A 564 16.36 -4.54 32.77
C ALA A 564 17.62 -5.24 32.19
N ALA A 565 17.60 -6.57 32.00
CA ALA A 565 18.62 -7.30 31.25
C ALA A 565 18.53 -7.01 29.76
N ALA A 566 17.34 -7.15 29.15
CA ALA A 566 17.13 -6.84 27.74
C ALA A 566 17.48 -5.38 27.38
N GLU A 567 17.21 -4.41 28.27
CA GLU A 567 17.60 -3.00 28.08
C GLU A 567 19.13 -2.80 28.11
N ARG A 568 19.85 -3.55 28.95
CA ARG A 568 21.33 -3.58 28.98
C ARG A 568 21.92 -4.22 27.74
N ASP A 569 21.36 -5.35 27.30
CA ASP A 569 21.81 -6.04 26.08
C ASP A 569 21.57 -5.16 24.84
N GLU A 570 20.41 -4.50 24.75
CA GLU A 570 20.13 -3.54 23.68
C GLU A 570 21.05 -2.30 23.78
N ALA A 571 21.43 -1.84 24.98
CA ALA A 571 22.41 -0.77 25.16
C ALA A 571 23.81 -1.18 24.68
N GLN A 572 24.27 -2.39 25.00
CA GLN A 572 25.54 -2.93 24.48
C GLN A 572 25.50 -3.11 22.96
N HIS A 573 24.41 -3.64 22.41
CA HIS A 573 24.23 -3.80 20.96
C HIS A 573 24.24 -2.44 20.23
N ARG A 574 23.57 -1.41 20.79
CA ARG A 574 23.65 -0.04 20.29
C ARG A 574 25.06 0.53 20.34
N LEU A 575 25.84 0.24 21.38
CA LEU A 575 27.23 0.67 21.48
C LEU A 575 28.10 0.01 20.39
N ARG A 576 28.01 -1.32 20.24
CA ARG A 576 28.72 -2.06 19.17
C ARG A 576 28.36 -1.55 17.78
N GLN A 577 27.07 -1.31 17.50
CA GLN A 577 26.65 -0.72 16.22
C GLN A 577 27.25 0.66 15.94
N VAL A 578 27.50 1.48 16.97
CA VAL A 578 28.10 2.82 16.82
C VAL A 578 29.63 2.75 16.70
N THR A 579 30.30 1.80 17.38
CA THR A 579 31.76 1.65 17.33
C THR A 579 32.25 0.84 16.12
N GLU A 580 31.60 -0.29 15.83
CA GLU A 580 31.99 -1.21 14.76
C GLU A 580 31.35 -0.85 13.40
N GLY A 581 30.26 -0.07 13.42
CA GLY A 581 29.51 0.34 12.22
C GLY A 581 30.39 1.04 11.16
N PRO A 582 31.13 2.11 11.50
CA PRO A 582 32.00 2.81 10.55
C PRO A 582 33.11 1.92 9.96
N GLU A 583 33.67 1.00 10.75
CA GLU A 583 34.64 0.02 10.23
C GLU A 583 33.99 -0.96 9.25
N ARG A 584 32.79 -1.46 9.57
CA ARG A 584 32.07 -2.39 8.70
C ARG A 584 31.68 -1.70 7.39
N GLU A 585 31.18 -0.48 7.44
CA GLU A 585 30.87 0.36 6.26
C GLU A 585 32.14 0.65 5.42
N ALA A 586 33.29 0.91 6.06
CA ALA A 586 34.56 1.08 5.36
C ALA A 586 35.05 -0.21 4.68
N ARG A 587 34.90 -1.37 5.34
CA ARG A 587 35.22 -2.69 4.76
C ARG A 587 34.29 -3.06 3.60
N GLU A 588 32.99 -2.82 3.76
CA GLU A 588 31.97 -2.98 2.71
C GLU A 588 32.27 -2.09 1.50
N ALA A 589 32.56 -0.80 1.72
CA ALA A 589 32.92 0.14 0.65
C ALA A 589 34.26 -0.20 -0.03
N SER A 590 35.25 -0.72 0.73
CA SER A 590 36.51 -1.20 0.18
C SER A 590 36.31 -2.45 -0.69
N ALA A 591 35.49 -3.40 -0.25
CA ALA A 591 35.13 -4.59 -1.01
C ALA A 591 34.32 -4.24 -2.27
N GLU A 592 33.41 -3.27 -2.20
CA GLU A 592 32.68 -2.74 -3.36
C GLU A 592 33.61 -2.06 -4.36
N ALA A 593 34.53 -1.21 -3.90
CA ALA A 593 35.52 -0.55 -4.76
C ALA A 593 36.47 -1.57 -5.42
N ALA A 594 36.94 -2.57 -4.67
CA ALA A 594 37.75 -3.66 -5.19
C ALA A 594 36.99 -4.51 -6.22
N ARG A 595 35.70 -4.82 -5.96
CA ARG A 595 34.83 -5.51 -6.91
C ARG A 595 34.69 -4.69 -8.19
N LEU A 596 34.28 -3.43 -8.09
CA LEU A 596 34.09 -2.55 -9.25
C LEU A 596 35.37 -2.46 -10.08
N ALA A 597 36.55 -2.31 -9.45
CA ALA A 597 37.83 -2.18 -10.12
C ALA A 597 38.20 -3.37 -11.04
N VAL A 598 37.61 -4.56 -10.86
CA VAL A 598 37.85 -5.73 -11.73
C VAL A 598 37.41 -5.41 -13.17
N PRO A 599 38.30 -5.51 -14.18
CA PRO A 599 37.96 -5.26 -15.57
C PRO A 599 37.03 -6.33 -16.15
N CYS A 600 36.39 -6.02 -17.28
CA CYS A 600 35.53 -6.96 -17.99
C CYS A 600 36.33 -8.13 -18.57
N GLU A 601 36.01 -9.36 -18.17
CA GLU A 601 36.63 -10.61 -18.64
C GLU A 601 36.71 -10.67 -20.18
N ASP A 602 35.58 -10.43 -20.86
CA ASP A 602 35.44 -10.57 -22.32
C ASP A 602 36.13 -9.47 -23.15
N CYS A 603 36.37 -8.27 -22.59
CA CYS A 603 36.84 -7.13 -23.40
C CYS A 603 37.71 -6.09 -22.68
N GLN A 604 38.17 -6.39 -21.47
CA GLN A 604 39.09 -5.59 -20.66
C GLN A 604 38.68 -4.13 -20.42
N GLU A 605 37.38 -3.84 -20.54
CA GLU A 605 36.77 -2.55 -20.17
C GLU A 605 36.94 -2.38 -18.64
N PRO A 606 37.59 -1.30 -18.15
CA PRO A 606 37.88 -1.14 -16.73
C PRO A 606 36.62 -0.89 -15.90
N GLN A 607 36.76 -0.92 -14.57
CA GLN A 607 35.70 -0.56 -13.61
C GLN A 607 34.36 -1.31 -13.85
N SER A 608 34.43 -2.58 -14.25
CA SER A 608 33.32 -3.34 -14.84
C SER A 608 32.83 -4.50 -13.99
N ALA A 609 33.29 -4.64 -12.74
CA ALA A 609 32.89 -5.72 -11.83
C ALA A 609 32.98 -7.15 -12.44
N GLY A 610 34.00 -7.39 -13.27
CA GLY A 610 34.19 -8.65 -13.99
C GLY A 610 33.46 -8.76 -15.33
N LEU A 611 32.32 -8.09 -15.54
CA LEU A 611 31.60 -8.08 -16.82
C LEU A 611 30.89 -6.74 -17.08
N CYS A 612 31.37 -5.99 -18.08
CA CYS A 612 30.72 -4.75 -18.49
C CYS A 612 29.32 -5.01 -19.05
N LEU A 613 28.45 -4.00 -19.01
CA LEU A 613 27.04 -4.11 -19.44
C LEU A 613 26.89 -4.71 -20.85
N ARG A 614 27.76 -4.37 -21.80
CA ARG A 614 27.73 -4.92 -23.17
C ARG A 614 28.00 -6.42 -23.21
N CYS A 615 29.00 -6.88 -22.45
CA CYS A 615 29.42 -8.29 -22.45
C CYS A 615 28.50 -9.14 -21.58
N ALA A 616 28.07 -8.63 -20.42
CA ALA A 616 27.01 -9.22 -19.61
C ALA A 616 25.71 -9.41 -20.43
N SER A 617 25.31 -8.40 -21.21
CA SER A 617 24.14 -8.53 -22.09
C SER A 617 24.37 -9.54 -23.21
N ARG A 618 25.52 -9.54 -23.90
CA ARG A 618 25.84 -10.56 -24.94
C ARG A 618 25.88 -11.98 -24.39
N ARG A 619 26.47 -12.22 -23.21
CA ARG A 619 26.42 -13.52 -22.51
C ARG A 619 24.96 -13.90 -22.19
N GLY A 620 24.14 -12.94 -21.76
CA GLY A 620 22.69 -13.10 -21.57
C GLY A 620 21.94 -13.49 -22.84
N THR A 621 22.11 -12.77 -23.96
CA THR A 621 21.53 -13.09 -25.27
C THR A 621 21.89 -14.51 -25.70
N ARG A 622 23.18 -14.88 -25.60
CA ARG A 622 23.64 -16.23 -25.95
C ARG A 622 23.00 -17.29 -25.05
N ALA A 623 22.94 -17.08 -23.74
CA ALA A 623 22.31 -18.00 -22.80
C ALA A 623 20.80 -18.17 -23.07
N ALA A 624 20.10 -17.07 -23.40
CA ALA A 624 18.69 -17.11 -23.76
C ALA A 624 18.44 -17.91 -25.04
N ILE A 625 19.20 -17.67 -26.13
CA ILE A 625 19.13 -18.46 -27.37
C ILE A 625 19.41 -19.95 -27.09
N VAL A 626 20.48 -20.24 -26.33
CA VAL A 626 20.92 -21.60 -25.95
C VAL A 626 19.82 -22.36 -25.19
N GLU A 627 19.00 -21.67 -24.40
CA GLU A 627 17.85 -22.24 -23.69
C GLU A 627 16.57 -22.29 -24.54
N THR A 628 16.32 -21.32 -25.43
CA THR A 628 15.23 -21.42 -26.43
C THR A 628 15.42 -22.65 -27.32
N VAL A 629 16.65 -22.95 -27.74
CA VAL A 629 16.99 -24.18 -28.45
C VAL A 629 16.73 -25.43 -27.57
N ASN A 630 17.03 -25.40 -26.26
CA ASN A 630 16.71 -26.51 -25.36
C ASN A 630 15.20 -26.75 -25.27
N LEU A 631 14.40 -25.68 -25.16
CA LEU A 631 12.94 -25.75 -25.04
C LEU A 631 12.30 -26.24 -26.35
N ARG A 632 12.82 -25.85 -27.50
CA ARG A 632 12.39 -26.36 -28.82
C ARG A 632 12.76 -27.85 -29.00
N LEU A 633 13.96 -28.26 -28.60
CA LEU A 633 14.36 -29.69 -28.57
C LEU A 633 13.58 -30.51 -27.52
N ALA A 634 13.02 -29.86 -26.50
CA ALA A 634 12.19 -30.52 -25.48
C ALA A 634 10.73 -30.75 -25.90
N VAL A 635 10.27 -30.17 -27.02
CA VAL A 635 8.97 -30.48 -27.64
C VAL A 635 9.09 -31.26 -28.96
N THR A 636 10.31 -31.64 -29.35
CA THR A 636 10.55 -32.52 -30.49
C THR A 636 11.09 -33.88 -30.05
N THR A 637 10.93 -34.86 -30.92
CA THR A 637 11.48 -36.22 -30.81
C THR A 637 12.54 -36.42 -31.90
N PRO A 638 13.73 -35.81 -31.78
CA PRO A 638 14.85 -36.12 -32.67
C PRO A 638 15.19 -37.61 -32.59
N THR A 639 15.56 -38.19 -33.72
CA THR A 639 15.84 -39.62 -33.94
C THR A 639 17.31 -39.87 -34.28
N CYS A 640 17.95 -38.94 -35.00
CA CYS A 640 19.40 -38.89 -35.17
C CYS A 640 19.93 -37.46 -34.93
N TRP A 641 21.25 -37.29 -35.03
CA TRP A 641 21.90 -35.99 -34.79
C TRP A 641 21.51 -34.90 -35.79
N ASP A 642 21.07 -35.24 -37.00
CA ASP A 642 20.62 -34.26 -38.00
C ASP A 642 19.29 -33.59 -37.64
N ASP A 643 18.38 -34.29 -36.95
CA ASP A 643 17.19 -33.66 -36.38
C ASP A 643 17.59 -32.59 -35.34
N VAL A 644 18.63 -32.87 -34.55
CA VAL A 644 19.16 -31.94 -33.55
C VAL A 644 19.81 -30.75 -34.23
N ARG A 645 20.65 -30.96 -35.26
CA ARG A 645 21.24 -29.88 -36.09
C ARG A 645 20.15 -29.01 -36.72
N ALA A 646 19.19 -29.61 -37.42
CA ALA A 646 18.11 -28.91 -38.12
C ALA A 646 17.18 -28.10 -37.19
N VAL A 647 17.02 -28.49 -35.92
CA VAL A 647 16.32 -27.68 -34.91
C VAL A 647 17.21 -26.56 -34.39
N VAL A 648 18.49 -26.83 -34.08
CA VAL A 648 19.46 -25.82 -33.63
C VAL A 648 19.60 -24.69 -34.65
N ASP A 649 19.85 -25.02 -35.91
CA ASP A 649 20.11 -24.04 -36.97
C ASP A 649 18.87 -23.22 -37.32
N ARG A 650 17.70 -23.86 -37.38
CA ARG A 650 16.41 -23.17 -37.61
C ARG A 650 16.10 -22.16 -36.50
N VAL A 651 16.30 -22.52 -35.23
CA VAL A 651 16.02 -21.65 -34.08
C VAL A 651 17.07 -20.54 -33.97
N ASN A 652 18.34 -20.83 -34.26
CA ASN A 652 19.38 -19.81 -34.37
C ASN A 652 19.06 -18.79 -35.48
N ALA A 653 18.61 -19.24 -36.65
CA ALA A 653 18.20 -18.37 -37.75
C ALA A 653 16.94 -17.56 -37.44
N GLU A 654 15.88 -18.19 -36.89
CA GLU A 654 14.63 -17.54 -36.44
C GLU A 654 14.94 -16.36 -35.51
N ILE A 655 15.68 -16.61 -34.43
CA ILE A 655 15.98 -15.58 -33.43
C ILE A 655 16.96 -14.55 -34.01
N THR A 656 18.01 -14.95 -34.72
CA THR A 656 19.01 -14.00 -35.24
C THR A 656 18.41 -13.02 -36.25
N GLY A 657 17.52 -13.49 -37.13
CA GLY A 657 16.78 -12.63 -38.05
C GLY A 657 15.91 -11.62 -37.30
N GLN A 658 15.11 -12.09 -36.34
CA GLN A 658 14.24 -11.24 -35.53
C GLN A 658 15.01 -10.23 -34.67
N LEU A 659 16.18 -10.61 -34.12
CA LEU A 659 17.06 -9.68 -33.40
C LEU A 659 17.68 -8.63 -34.31
N ILE A 660 17.92 -8.93 -35.60
CA ILE A 660 18.39 -7.94 -36.58
C ILE A 660 17.25 -6.97 -36.94
N GLU A 661 16.05 -7.48 -37.19
CA GLU A 661 14.86 -6.70 -37.55
C GLU A 661 14.41 -5.75 -36.41
N ALA A 662 14.52 -6.20 -35.15
CA ALA A 662 14.13 -5.41 -33.97
C ALA A 662 15.12 -4.30 -33.56
N ARG A 663 16.19 -4.03 -34.34
CA ARG A 663 17.18 -2.99 -34.02
C ARG A 663 16.79 -1.65 -34.64
N HIS A 664 16.65 -0.62 -33.80
CA HIS A 664 16.44 0.74 -34.27
C HIS A 664 17.65 1.27 -35.07
N PRO A 665 17.43 1.89 -36.24
CA PRO A 665 18.46 2.61 -36.97
C PRO A 665 19.14 3.67 -36.08
N GLY A 666 20.47 3.69 -36.06
CA GLY A 666 21.25 4.63 -35.24
C GLY A 666 21.42 4.25 -33.76
N ALA A 667 20.92 3.10 -33.30
CA ALA A 667 21.17 2.63 -31.94
C ALA A 667 22.67 2.33 -31.68
N ASP A 668 23.19 2.69 -30.51
CA ASP A 668 24.58 2.43 -30.15
C ASP A 668 24.85 0.98 -29.73
N ARG A 669 26.14 0.62 -29.65
CA ARG A 669 26.62 -0.75 -29.36
C ARG A 669 26.19 -1.34 -28.00
N TYR A 670 25.86 -0.51 -27.01
CA TYR A 670 25.34 -0.95 -25.71
C TYR A 670 23.81 -1.06 -25.76
N MET A 671 23.12 -0.10 -26.41
CA MET A 671 21.68 -0.16 -26.64
C MET A 671 21.26 -1.36 -27.49
N ILE A 672 22.01 -1.68 -28.56
CA ILE A 672 21.82 -2.90 -29.34
C ILE A 672 21.99 -4.14 -28.45
N ALA A 673 23.08 -4.24 -27.68
CA ALA A 673 23.32 -5.41 -26.82
C ALA A 673 22.22 -5.58 -25.75
N ALA A 674 21.69 -4.49 -25.19
CA ALA A 674 20.59 -4.53 -24.24
C ALA A 674 19.26 -4.95 -24.89
N SER A 675 18.94 -4.40 -26.07
CA SER A 675 17.74 -4.79 -26.85
C SER A 675 17.81 -6.25 -27.29
N ASP A 676 18.94 -6.67 -27.86
CA ASP A 676 19.22 -8.05 -28.25
C ASP A 676 18.97 -9.04 -27.09
N ARG A 677 19.37 -8.66 -25.87
CA ARG A 677 19.12 -9.46 -24.66
C ARG A 677 17.63 -9.52 -24.31
N VAL A 678 16.95 -8.37 -24.18
CA VAL A 678 15.54 -8.33 -23.77
C VAL A 678 14.66 -9.10 -24.75
N ASN A 679 14.93 -8.97 -26.06
CA ASN A 679 14.22 -9.72 -27.09
C ASN A 679 14.53 -11.23 -27.02
N ALA A 680 15.79 -11.64 -26.84
CA ALA A 680 16.14 -13.06 -26.68
C ALA A 680 15.55 -13.69 -25.41
N GLU A 681 15.51 -12.96 -24.28
CA GLU A 681 14.83 -13.38 -23.06
C GLU A 681 13.31 -13.50 -23.28
N THR A 682 12.71 -12.61 -24.06
CA THR A 682 11.29 -12.69 -24.46
C THR A 682 11.02 -13.92 -25.34
N TYR A 683 11.89 -14.25 -26.30
CA TYR A 683 11.75 -15.47 -27.12
C TYR A 683 11.93 -16.75 -26.31
N ARG A 684 12.84 -16.77 -25.32
CA ARG A 684 12.96 -17.86 -24.35
C ARG A 684 11.66 -18.08 -23.60
N ASP A 685 11.05 -17.01 -23.09
CA ASP A 685 9.83 -17.12 -22.27
C ASP A 685 8.61 -17.53 -23.10
N GLN A 686 8.49 -17.05 -24.34
CA GLN A 686 7.51 -17.55 -25.31
C GLN A 686 7.72 -19.04 -25.66
N ALA A 687 8.96 -19.48 -25.84
CA ALA A 687 9.27 -20.88 -26.08
C ALA A 687 9.00 -21.77 -24.86
N HIS A 688 9.23 -21.26 -23.65
CA HIS A 688 8.91 -21.94 -22.39
C HIS A 688 7.41 -22.11 -22.21
N GLN A 689 6.63 -21.05 -22.48
CA GLN A 689 5.17 -21.11 -22.44
C GLN A 689 4.62 -22.12 -23.46
N ARG A 690 5.07 -22.07 -24.72
CA ARG A 690 4.71 -23.06 -25.75
C ARG A 690 5.11 -24.49 -25.38
N ALA A 691 6.21 -24.67 -24.65
CA ALA A 691 6.65 -25.99 -24.18
C ALA A 691 5.75 -26.51 -23.05
N LEU A 692 5.35 -25.66 -22.09
CA LEU A 692 4.35 -26.03 -21.09
C LEU A 692 3.01 -26.37 -21.71
N GLU A 693 2.55 -25.60 -22.71
CA GLU A 693 1.30 -25.87 -23.46
C GLU A 693 1.35 -27.23 -24.16
N HIS A 694 2.45 -27.54 -24.86
CA HIS A 694 2.66 -28.85 -25.48
C HIS A 694 2.60 -30.01 -24.45
N TRP A 695 3.32 -29.88 -23.33
CA TRP A 695 3.33 -30.93 -22.30
C TRP A 695 2.03 -31.01 -21.49
N ALA A 696 1.25 -29.93 -21.39
CA ALA A 696 -0.09 -29.93 -20.78
C ALA A 696 -1.13 -30.67 -21.61
N LEU A 697 -0.95 -30.74 -22.94
CA LEU A 697 -1.79 -31.53 -23.84
C LEU A 697 -1.41 -33.04 -23.87
N SER A 698 -0.35 -33.46 -23.17
CA SER A 698 0.04 -34.88 -23.11
C SER A 698 -0.99 -35.74 -22.35
N ALA A 699 -1.13 -37.01 -22.75
CA ALA A 699 -2.00 -37.97 -22.06
C ALA A 699 -1.68 -38.03 -20.55
N THR A 700 -0.40 -38.16 -20.20
CA THR A 700 0.12 -38.16 -18.82
C THR A 700 -0.24 -36.91 -18.00
N ALA A 701 -0.39 -35.74 -18.62
CA ALA A 701 -0.80 -34.52 -17.92
C ALA A 701 -2.34 -34.43 -17.77
N ASN A 702 -3.10 -35.04 -18.68
CA ASN A 702 -4.55 -35.17 -18.57
C ASN A 702 -4.96 -36.24 -17.56
N GLU A 703 -4.28 -37.39 -17.52
CA GLU A 703 -4.50 -38.45 -16.54
C GLU A 703 -4.34 -37.95 -15.10
N GLU A 704 -3.25 -37.22 -14.79
CA GLU A 704 -3.04 -36.59 -13.47
C GLU A 704 -4.15 -35.55 -13.16
N ALA A 705 -4.59 -34.78 -14.16
CA ALA A 705 -5.67 -33.80 -14.00
C ALA A 705 -7.03 -34.45 -13.71
N GLU A 706 -7.35 -35.56 -14.38
CA GLU A 706 -8.55 -36.36 -14.15
C GLU A 706 -8.51 -37.05 -12.79
N LEU A 707 -7.37 -37.64 -12.40
CA LEU A 707 -7.18 -38.26 -11.09
C LEU A 707 -7.37 -37.26 -9.94
N VAL A 708 -6.80 -36.05 -10.06
CA VAL A 708 -6.94 -34.98 -9.06
C VAL A 708 -8.35 -34.38 -9.05
N SER A 709 -8.95 -34.15 -10.23
CA SER A 709 -10.35 -33.69 -10.34
C SER A 709 -11.31 -34.71 -9.69
N ALA A 710 -11.16 -36.00 -10.00
CA ALA A 710 -11.94 -37.07 -9.38
C ALA A 710 -11.68 -37.21 -7.87
N ALA A 711 -10.47 -36.92 -7.39
CA ALA A 711 -10.15 -36.91 -5.96
C ALA A 711 -10.82 -35.76 -5.20
N GLU A 712 -10.91 -34.58 -5.81
CA GLU A 712 -11.61 -33.43 -5.23
C GLU A 712 -13.14 -33.58 -5.33
N LEU A 713 -13.67 -34.17 -6.42
CA LEU A 713 -15.09 -34.53 -6.53
C LEU A 713 -15.54 -35.52 -5.44
N ARG A 714 -14.67 -36.46 -5.02
CA ARG A 714 -14.92 -37.36 -3.87
C ARG A 714 -15.05 -36.62 -2.53
N ARG A 715 -14.66 -35.34 -2.47
CA ARG A 715 -14.82 -34.44 -1.30
C ARG A 715 -16.05 -33.52 -1.41
N THR A 716 -17.04 -33.84 -2.25
CA THR A 716 -18.27 -33.05 -2.47
C THR A 716 -18.95 -32.61 -1.16
N HIS A 717 -18.89 -33.43 -0.11
CA HIS A 717 -19.43 -33.16 1.22
C HIS A 717 -18.77 -31.97 1.96
N GLY A 718 -17.63 -31.46 1.48
CA GLY A 718 -16.92 -30.30 2.02
C GLY A 718 -17.33 -28.95 1.41
N TYR A 719 -18.25 -28.93 0.44
CA TYR A 719 -18.68 -27.73 -0.29
C TYR A 719 -20.15 -27.41 -0.03
N GLU A 720 -20.51 -26.12 -0.05
CA GLU A 720 -21.89 -25.67 0.17
C GLU A 720 -22.84 -26.09 -0.97
N THR A 721 -22.34 -26.21 -2.20
CA THR A 721 -23.10 -26.74 -3.34
C THR A 721 -22.26 -27.69 -4.21
N ARG A 722 -22.96 -28.54 -4.98
CA ARG A 722 -22.36 -29.39 -6.00
C ARG A 722 -21.60 -28.58 -7.06
N SER A 723 -22.10 -27.39 -7.43
CA SER A 723 -21.45 -26.55 -8.44
C SER A 723 -20.12 -25.98 -7.95
N ASP A 724 -20.02 -25.65 -6.66
CA ASP A 724 -18.75 -25.22 -6.05
C ASP A 724 -17.73 -26.38 -6.01
N ALA A 725 -18.18 -27.62 -5.75
CA ALA A 725 -17.35 -28.80 -5.81
C ALA A 725 -16.86 -29.11 -7.24
N GLU A 726 -17.75 -29.03 -8.24
CA GLU A 726 -17.40 -29.23 -9.66
C GLU A 726 -16.40 -28.15 -10.15
N LYS A 727 -16.59 -26.89 -9.72
CA LYS A 727 -15.63 -25.80 -9.99
C LYS A 727 -14.29 -26.02 -9.29
N ALA A 728 -14.29 -26.42 -8.02
CA ALA A 728 -13.07 -26.69 -7.27
C ALA A 728 -12.28 -27.86 -7.86
N ALA A 729 -12.96 -28.91 -8.31
CA ALA A 729 -12.36 -30.05 -9.00
C ALA A 729 -11.73 -29.65 -10.34
N PHE A 730 -12.41 -28.82 -11.14
CA PHE A 730 -11.81 -28.24 -12.36
C PHE A 730 -10.56 -27.40 -12.04
N GLU A 731 -10.64 -26.47 -11.08
CA GLU A 731 -9.48 -25.65 -10.67
C GLU A 731 -8.34 -26.50 -10.04
N ALA A 732 -8.64 -27.65 -9.45
CA ALA A 732 -7.63 -28.61 -8.98
C ALA A 732 -6.99 -29.38 -10.14
N GLY A 733 -7.79 -29.86 -11.09
CA GLY A 733 -7.34 -30.57 -12.30
C GLY A 733 -6.43 -29.71 -13.17
N GLU A 734 -6.79 -28.44 -13.45
CA GLU A 734 -5.94 -27.53 -14.24
C GLU A 734 -4.58 -27.26 -13.56
N ARG A 735 -4.56 -27.09 -12.23
CA ARG A 735 -3.30 -26.94 -11.47
C ARG A 735 -2.46 -28.22 -11.51
N ALA A 736 -3.10 -29.39 -11.48
CA ALA A 736 -2.42 -30.67 -11.60
C ALA A 736 -1.83 -30.89 -13.01
N ARG A 737 -2.59 -30.58 -14.08
CA ARG A 737 -2.12 -30.60 -15.48
C ARG A 737 -0.85 -29.76 -15.66
N LEU A 738 -0.87 -28.51 -15.18
CA LEU A 738 0.28 -27.61 -15.30
C LEU A 738 1.48 -28.07 -14.45
N ALA A 739 1.26 -28.66 -13.29
CA ALA A 739 2.32 -29.24 -12.46
C ALA A 739 2.93 -30.50 -13.11
N ALA A 740 2.12 -31.36 -13.72
CA ALA A 740 2.58 -32.51 -14.50
C ALA A 740 3.38 -32.07 -15.74
N ALA A 741 2.84 -31.14 -16.52
CA ALA A 741 3.51 -30.56 -17.69
C ALA A 741 4.89 -29.97 -17.35
N SER A 742 4.98 -29.25 -16.23
CA SER A 742 6.24 -28.69 -15.73
C SER A 742 7.27 -29.78 -15.38
N LYS A 743 6.85 -30.85 -14.70
CA LYS A 743 7.72 -32.01 -14.39
C LYS A 743 8.20 -32.74 -15.64
N LEU A 744 7.32 -32.95 -16.62
CA LEU A 744 7.63 -33.61 -17.90
C LEU A 744 8.63 -32.77 -18.72
N LEU A 745 8.39 -31.46 -18.82
CA LEU A 745 9.32 -30.52 -19.44
C LEU A 745 10.69 -30.53 -18.73
N GLU A 746 10.74 -30.55 -17.41
CA GLU A 746 12.00 -30.60 -16.65
C GLU A 746 12.77 -31.92 -16.87
N GLN A 747 12.08 -33.07 -16.87
CA GLN A 747 12.66 -34.37 -17.22
C GLN A 747 13.24 -34.37 -18.64
N ARG A 748 12.51 -33.81 -19.60
CA ARG A 748 12.95 -33.73 -21.00
C ARG A 748 14.10 -32.74 -21.19
N LEU A 749 14.09 -31.60 -20.49
CA LEU A 749 15.21 -30.64 -20.49
C LEU A 749 16.47 -31.25 -19.89
N ARG A 750 16.37 -32.12 -18.86
CA ARG A 750 17.51 -32.88 -18.34
C ARG A 750 18.10 -33.81 -19.41
N PHE A 751 17.27 -34.52 -20.18
CA PHE A 751 17.74 -35.32 -21.33
C PHE A 751 18.43 -34.44 -22.39
N VAL A 752 17.78 -33.35 -22.85
CA VAL A 752 18.33 -32.45 -23.89
C VAL A 752 19.65 -31.82 -23.45
N ARG A 753 19.78 -31.42 -22.18
CA ARG A 753 21.05 -30.88 -21.63
C ARG A 753 22.15 -31.95 -21.57
N SER A 754 21.82 -33.23 -21.37
CA SER A 754 22.82 -34.32 -21.41
C SER A 754 23.43 -34.53 -22.80
N LEU A 755 22.68 -34.23 -23.88
CA LEU A 755 23.20 -34.30 -25.26
C LEU A 755 24.29 -33.25 -25.55
N ARG A 756 24.47 -32.24 -24.69
CA ARG A 756 25.47 -31.18 -24.84
C ARG A 756 26.71 -31.37 -23.95
N GLN A 757 26.72 -32.35 -23.05
CA GLN A 757 27.88 -32.61 -22.22
C GLN A 757 28.88 -33.49 -23.00
N PRO A 758 30.12 -33.04 -23.23
CA PRO A 758 31.14 -33.90 -23.81
C PRO A 758 31.44 -35.03 -22.81
N HIS A 759 31.16 -36.27 -23.18
CA HIS A 759 31.44 -37.42 -22.34
C HIS A 759 32.95 -37.56 -22.13
N ALA A 760 33.40 -37.31 -20.90
CA ALA A 760 34.76 -37.58 -20.48
C ALA A 760 35.09 -39.06 -20.73
N THR A 761 36.27 -39.34 -21.28
CA THR A 761 36.59 -40.60 -21.97
C THR A 761 36.71 -41.80 -21.01
N THR A 762 35.55 -42.32 -20.59
CA THR A 762 35.41 -43.57 -19.84
C THR A 762 34.40 -44.47 -20.55
N LEU A 763 34.77 -45.75 -20.66
CA LEU A 763 34.18 -46.68 -21.62
C LEU A 763 32.74 -47.10 -21.29
N ARG A 764 31.96 -47.34 -22.34
CA ARG A 764 30.66 -48.06 -22.34
C ARG A 764 29.52 -47.40 -21.55
N SER A 765 28.89 -46.40 -22.16
CA SER A 765 27.42 -46.34 -22.16
C SER A 765 26.92 -45.70 -23.46
N PRO A 766 26.40 -46.47 -24.44
CA PRO A 766 25.83 -45.89 -25.65
C PRO A 766 24.51 -45.18 -25.32
N HIS A 767 24.32 -43.97 -25.84
CA HIS A 767 23.02 -43.28 -25.83
C HIS A 767 22.03 -44.07 -26.70
N ARG A 768 21.31 -45.01 -26.07
CA ARG A 768 20.50 -46.07 -26.70
C ARG A 768 19.21 -45.59 -27.41
N GLY A 769 19.19 -44.35 -27.89
CA GLY A 769 17.99 -43.67 -28.41
C GLY A 769 18.24 -42.51 -29.38
N LEU A 770 19.49 -42.27 -29.81
CA LEU A 770 19.78 -41.50 -31.02
C LEU A 770 20.74 -42.34 -31.88
N GLN A 771 20.38 -42.59 -33.13
CA GLN A 771 21.25 -43.30 -34.06
C GLN A 771 22.24 -42.32 -34.71
N GLU A 772 23.36 -42.84 -35.19
CA GLU A 772 24.16 -42.13 -36.18
C GLU A 772 23.43 -42.30 -37.53
N CYS A 773 23.08 -41.19 -38.19
CA CYS A 773 22.46 -41.23 -39.50
C CYS A 773 23.49 -41.73 -40.53
N SER A 774 23.08 -42.69 -41.37
CA SER A 774 23.91 -43.34 -42.40
C SER A 774 24.10 -42.48 -43.64
#